data_AF-A0A523F1W0-F1
#
_entry.id   AF-A0A523F1W0-F1
#
_cell.length_a   1.000
_cell.length_b   1.000
_cell.length_c   1.000
_cell.angle_alpha   90.00
_cell.angle_beta   90.00
_cell.angle_gamma   90.00
#
_symmetry.space_group_name_H-M   'P 1'
#
loop_
_entity.id
_entity.type
_entity.pdbx_description
1 polymer ?
#
loop_
_entity_poly.entity_id
_entity_poly.type
_entity_poly.pdbx_seq_one_letter_code
_entity_poly.pdbx_strand_id
1 'polypeptide(L)'
;MNTLKIVARGIGGGALAGNVVRWANPITSSPSAPLETVALIDSFGPSLMPHSSTHQGAIAGLSVLSARAAMSIVESVTRTIVNEDDPLSHRLAMRAFLSGVGYSIEQLPVREEETLARSGLRAAGVLLKAGSMGGAIYDVGVAARTRYPASSLVRPSVVTAAGLAGVIVWSKRRLDHRKAEIERWPMPQPNELAPALATGLAVASIGRIGTKAFLVSQKAWMDYFGSTFSKRVFGRTVNAGMWAAAMTSLYNSGVGYIGRGNERVEGGYSIAPTRPELSGSPGSISPFRDLGQQGRRFVTDVLTPEYINTKMGEKDAQHPIRVFIGFNSEPLYPSGRAEMALEELERTGAFERKYLLLLSPTGTGWVDQTAVESAELFARGDIASCCIQYGKFPSFLSLQKVALGRAQFRLLLWGVKQRLNGIPPDRRPKVLVFGESLGAWTSSDVVMHNGIAGFDHYGIDKALWAGLPWMAKWSKQGMGRGSSSLVPEGTVGVFDTPEALESMSDKQRAALRAVILSHDNDPIAVMGPDLMIREPEWLKGDRGRGVPPDMVWTPLVTGIQVMIDAANAMVTVPGHFGSFGHDYRADMARMVLYGLGLPTASERQIRSVEGALVELELDRAERIKAAKEEHAPAPPSRVEEGERIAGGVPLVGSRTSGAQWLRSLARSTGVPEGDVQ
;
A
#
# COMPACT_ATOMS: atom_id res chain seq x y z
N MET A 1 -19.86 32.55 -18.02
CA MET A 1 -20.35 33.58 -17.07
C MET A 1 -21.73 34.16 -17.40
N ASN A 2 -22.21 34.16 -18.66
CA ASN A 2 -23.53 34.72 -19.00
C ASN A 2 -24.73 33.75 -18.88
N THR A 3 -24.51 32.44 -18.85
CA THR A 3 -25.59 31.44 -18.73
C THR A 3 -26.17 31.33 -17.30
N LEU A 4 -25.41 31.75 -16.28
CA LEU A 4 -25.84 31.79 -14.87
C LEU A 4 -26.73 32.99 -14.53
N LYS A 5 -26.73 34.04 -15.36
CA LYS A 5 -27.54 35.26 -15.12
C LYS A 5 -28.99 35.14 -15.57
N ILE A 6 -29.29 34.20 -16.49
CA ILE A 6 -30.65 34.04 -17.05
C ILE A 6 -31.56 33.20 -16.14
N VAL A 7 -31.00 32.26 -15.37
CA VAL A 7 -31.76 31.49 -14.36
C VAL A 7 -32.11 32.34 -13.12
N ALA A 8 -31.34 33.39 -12.83
CA ALA A 8 -31.50 34.22 -11.63
C ALA A 8 -32.57 35.33 -11.73
N ARG A 9 -33.12 35.62 -12.93
CA ARG A 9 -34.06 36.75 -13.12
C ARG A 9 -35.55 36.38 -13.12
N GLY A 10 -35.92 35.10 -13.04
CA GLY A 10 -37.32 34.66 -13.12
C GLY A 10 -37.94 34.10 -11.83
N ILE A 11 -37.17 33.91 -10.76
CA ILE A 11 -37.65 33.28 -9.52
C ILE A 11 -37.07 34.08 -8.34
N GLY A 12 -37.92 34.62 -7.47
CA GLY A 12 -37.53 35.54 -6.38
C GLY A 12 -36.34 35.03 -5.55
N GLY A 13 -35.29 35.85 -5.43
CA GLY A 13 -34.01 35.49 -4.80
C GLY A 13 -34.10 35.03 -3.34
N GLY A 14 -35.16 35.39 -2.61
CA GLY A 14 -35.40 34.93 -1.24
C GLY A 14 -35.76 33.44 -1.12
N ALA A 15 -36.48 32.88 -2.10
CA ALA A 15 -36.88 31.47 -2.10
C ALA A 15 -35.71 30.53 -2.45
N LEU A 16 -34.88 30.95 -3.41
CA LEU A 16 -33.64 30.24 -3.79
C LEU A 16 -32.61 30.24 -2.65
N ALA A 17 -32.38 31.38 -2.00
CA ALA A 17 -31.49 31.47 -0.83
C ALA A 17 -32.00 30.62 0.35
N GLY A 18 -33.31 30.63 0.62
CA GLY A 18 -33.92 29.81 1.67
C GLY A 18 -33.77 28.30 1.44
N ASN A 19 -33.89 27.84 0.20
CA ASN A 19 -33.68 26.42 -0.15
C ASN A 19 -32.21 26.01 -0.05
N VAL A 20 -31.27 26.88 -0.43
CA VAL A 20 -29.82 26.63 -0.30
C VAL A 20 -29.40 26.55 1.17
N VAL A 21 -29.88 27.47 2.03
CA VAL A 21 -29.57 27.46 3.48
C VAL A 21 -30.15 26.22 4.18
N ARG A 22 -31.34 25.77 3.76
CA ARG A 22 -31.96 24.53 4.27
C ARG A 22 -31.22 23.28 3.80
N TRP A 23 -30.79 23.26 2.54
CA TRP A 23 -30.01 22.17 1.95
C TRP A 23 -28.60 22.06 2.56
N ALA A 24 -27.98 23.18 2.90
CA ALA A 24 -26.65 23.23 3.52
C ALA A 24 -26.65 22.95 5.03
N ASN A 25 -27.81 22.71 5.65
CA ASN A 25 -27.88 22.48 7.09
C ASN A 25 -27.31 21.08 7.44
N PRO A 26 -26.24 21.01 8.26
CA PRO A 26 -25.58 19.73 8.57
C PRO A 26 -26.42 18.77 9.43
N ILE A 27 -27.53 19.24 10.00
CA ILE A 27 -28.33 18.48 10.98
C ILE A 27 -29.68 18.04 10.37
N THR A 28 -30.22 18.78 9.41
CA THR A 28 -31.64 18.64 8.98
C THR A 28 -31.83 18.67 7.46
N SER A 29 -30.76 18.57 6.68
CA SER A 29 -30.85 18.54 5.20
C SER A 29 -31.32 17.18 4.67
N SER A 30 -31.05 16.10 5.41
CA SER A 30 -31.50 14.73 5.13
C SER A 30 -31.43 13.88 6.41
N PRO A 31 -32.09 12.71 6.44
CA PRO A 31 -31.91 11.73 7.53
C PRO A 31 -30.45 11.30 7.74
N SER A 32 -29.61 11.39 6.70
CA SER A 32 -28.18 11.06 6.75
C SER A 32 -27.30 12.19 7.30
N ALA A 33 -27.78 13.42 7.36
CA ALA A 33 -26.96 14.61 7.63
C ALA A 33 -26.22 14.56 8.99
N PRO A 34 -26.83 14.11 10.11
CA PRO A 34 -26.11 13.98 11.37
C PRO A 34 -24.90 13.04 11.29
N LEU A 35 -25.03 11.92 10.58
CA LEU A 35 -23.93 10.96 10.43
C LEU A 35 -22.88 11.39 9.43
N GLU A 36 -23.27 12.08 8.35
CA GLU A 36 -22.31 12.74 7.48
C GLU A 36 -21.48 13.78 8.24
N THR A 37 -22.10 14.50 9.18
CA THR A 37 -21.43 15.47 10.03
C THR A 37 -20.46 14.80 11.00
N VAL A 38 -20.87 13.73 11.68
CA VAL A 38 -19.98 12.95 12.56
C VAL A 38 -18.83 12.33 11.79
N ALA A 39 -19.08 11.73 10.62
CA ALA A 39 -18.03 11.14 9.78
C ALA A 39 -17.03 12.20 9.28
N LEU A 40 -17.51 13.40 8.92
CA LEU A 40 -16.64 14.54 8.58
C LEU A 40 -15.76 14.90 9.77
N ILE A 41 -16.36 15.10 10.93
CA ILE A 41 -15.71 15.45 12.20
C ILE A 41 -14.64 14.40 12.57
N ASP A 42 -15.00 13.13 12.60
CA ASP A 42 -14.09 12.03 12.95
C ASP A 42 -12.95 11.84 11.95
N SER A 43 -13.17 12.17 10.67
CA SER A 43 -12.11 12.09 9.65
C SER A 43 -10.89 12.95 10.00
N PHE A 44 -11.07 14.04 10.77
CA PHE A 44 -9.99 14.93 11.24
C PHE A 44 -9.27 14.43 12.50
N GLY A 45 -9.62 13.26 13.01
CA GLY A 45 -8.89 12.61 14.11
C GLY A 45 -7.45 12.20 13.75
N PRO A 46 -6.64 11.84 14.76
CA PRO A 46 -5.30 11.28 14.56
C PRO A 46 -5.38 9.92 13.83
N SER A 47 -4.30 9.56 13.14
CA SER A 47 -4.19 8.31 12.38
C SER A 47 -2.73 7.85 12.31
N LEU A 48 -2.47 6.70 11.68
CA LEU A 48 -1.13 6.09 11.68
C LEU A 48 -0.06 6.93 10.99
N MET A 49 -0.45 7.75 10.00
CA MET A 49 0.46 8.62 9.28
C MET A 49 -0.02 10.08 9.22
N PRO A 50 0.91 11.04 9.07
CA PRO A 50 0.59 12.43 8.76
C PRO A 50 -0.17 12.60 7.42
N HIS A 51 -1.03 13.61 7.34
CA HIS A 51 -1.78 13.96 6.13
C HIS A 51 -1.46 15.38 5.66
N SER A 52 -1.32 15.55 4.35
CA SER A 52 -1.45 16.85 3.70
C SER A 52 -2.90 17.34 3.76
N SER A 53 -3.13 18.64 3.53
CA SER A 53 -4.50 19.17 3.40
C SER A 53 -5.33 18.42 2.34
N THR A 54 -4.71 18.03 1.22
CA THR A 54 -5.37 17.28 0.14
C THR A 54 -5.78 15.88 0.60
N HIS A 55 -4.87 15.16 1.28
CA HIS A 55 -5.16 13.82 1.81
C HIS A 55 -6.24 13.87 2.89
N GLN A 56 -6.14 14.83 3.80
CA GLN A 56 -7.13 15.05 4.84
C GLN A 56 -8.51 15.36 4.25
N GLY A 57 -8.56 16.22 3.22
CA GLY A 57 -9.79 16.51 2.49
C GLY A 57 -10.35 15.28 1.77
N ALA A 58 -9.51 14.46 1.15
CA ALA A 58 -9.95 13.22 0.52
C ALA A 58 -10.60 12.26 1.52
N ILE A 59 -10.00 12.07 2.70
CA ILE A 59 -10.58 11.25 3.78
C ILE A 59 -11.93 11.82 4.22
N ALA A 60 -12.00 13.13 4.47
CA ALA A 60 -13.24 13.81 4.85
C ALA A 60 -14.35 13.59 3.80
N GLY A 61 -14.04 13.81 2.52
CA GLY A 61 -14.99 13.64 1.42
C GLY A 61 -15.47 12.19 1.26
N LEU A 62 -14.55 11.22 1.30
CA LEU A 62 -14.85 9.80 1.21
C LEU A 62 -15.64 9.29 2.42
N SER A 63 -15.35 9.79 3.62
CA SER A 63 -16.05 9.47 4.86
C SER A 63 -17.51 9.94 4.81
N VAL A 64 -17.73 11.19 4.36
CA VAL A 64 -19.08 11.73 4.13
C VAL A 64 -19.86 10.91 3.09
N LEU A 65 -19.22 10.53 1.98
CA LEU A 65 -19.85 9.70 0.95
C LEU A 65 -20.22 8.30 1.48
N SER A 66 -19.33 7.69 2.27
CA SER A 66 -19.53 6.36 2.85
C SER A 66 -20.66 6.37 3.89
N ALA A 67 -20.68 7.37 4.77
CA ALA A 67 -21.76 7.58 5.73
C ALA A 67 -23.11 7.77 5.02
N ARG A 68 -23.15 8.58 3.95
CA ARG A 68 -24.35 8.78 3.14
C ARG A 68 -24.83 7.49 2.49
N ALA A 69 -23.92 6.70 1.91
CA ALA A 69 -24.25 5.42 1.29
C ALA A 69 -24.84 4.44 2.30
N ALA A 70 -24.20 4.27 3.46
CA ALA A 70 -24.70 3.44 4.54
C ALA A 70 -26.09 3.89 5.00
N MET A 71 -26.31 5.20 5.16
CA MET A 71 -27.60 5.73 5.59
C MET A 71 -28.70 5.61 4.55
N SER A 72 -28.34 5.62 3.27
CA SER A 72 -29.32 5.40 2.20
C SER A 72 -29.89 3.98 2.27
N ILE A 73 -29.08 2.99 2.70
CA ILE A 73 -29.53 1.62 2.95
C ILE A 73 -30.44 1.57 4.18
N VAL A 74 -30.01 2.14 5.31
CA VAL A 74 -30.81 2.19 6.56
C VAL A 74 -32.16 2.87 6.33
N GLU A 75 -32.16 3.99 5.62
CA GLU A 75 -33.37 4.74 5.31
C GLU A 75 -34.28 3.98 4.33
N SER A 76 -33.72 3.26 3.35
CA SER A 76 -34.51 2.40 2.46
C SER A 76 -35.23 1.29 3.23
N VAL A 77 -34.58 0.70 4.24
CA VAL A 77 -35.21 -0.28 5.14
C VAL A 77 -36.22 0.39 6.06
N THR A 78 -35.92 1.57 6.59
CA THR A 78 -36.86 2.29 7.47
C THR A 78 -38.16 2.63 6.73
N ARG A 79 -38.08 3.03 5.46
CA ARG A 79 -39.22 3.38 4.61
C ARG A 79 -40.13 2.22 4.23
N THR A 80 -39.72 0.97 4.47
CA THR A 80 -40.65 -0.16 4.30
C THR A 80 -41.59 -0.32 5.51
N ILE A 81 -41.27 0.35 6.63
CA ILE A 81 -41.97 0.22 7.91
C ILE A 81 -42.62 1.55 8.33
N VAL A 82 -42.01 2.69 7.99
CA VAL A 82 -42.45 4.04 8.36
C VAL A 82 -42.67 4.88 7.11
N ASN A 83 -43.84 5.49 7.00
CA ASN A 83 -44.12 6.48 5.95
C ASN A 83 -43.76 7.89 6.41
N GLU A 84 -43.36 8.74 5.46
CA GLU A 84 -43.06 10.15 5.77
C GLU A 84 -44.28 10.90 6.31
N ASP A 85 -45.50 10.46 5.96
CA ASP A 85 -46.76 11.07 6.40
C ASP A 85 -47.23 10.62 7.80
N ASP A 86 -46.54 9.66 8.41
CA ASP A 86 -46.92 9.15 9.74
C ASP A 86 -46.77 10.23 10.82
N PRO A 87 -47.58 10.20 11.89
CA PRO A 87 -47.42 11.11 13.03
C PRO A 87 -46.01 11.06 13.60
N LEU A 88 -45.46 12.21 14.02
CA LEU A 88 -44.10 12.28 14.57
C LEU A 88 -43.86 11.25 15.68
N SER A 89 -44.83 11.04 16.57
CA SER A 89 -44.74 10.04 17.64
C SER A 89 -44.54 8.62 17.12
N HIS A 90 -45.21 8.24 16.02
CA HIS A 90 -45.05 6.94 15.38
C HIS A 90 -43.67 6.81 14.74
N ARG A 91 -43.22 7.85 14.00
CA ARG A 91 -41.89 7.86 13.39
C ARG A 91 -40.79 7.72 14.46
N LEU A 92 -40.89 8.47 15.56
CA LEU A 92 -39.94 8.38 16.67
C LEU A 92 -39.98 7.03 17.39
N ALA A 93 -41.17 6.45 17.60
CA ALA A 93 -41.31 5.12 18.17
C ALA A 93 -40.62 4.06 17.30
N MET A 94 -40.78 4.13 15.98
CA MET A 94 -40.14 3.17 15.08
C MET A 94 -38.62 3.40 14.97
N ARG A 95 -38.15 4.65 14.94
CA ARG A 95 -36.71 4.97 15.04
C ARG A 95 -36.12 4.42 16.35
N ALA A 96 -36.83 4.54 17.47
CA ALA A 96 -36.40 3.96 18.75
C ALA A 96 -36.36 2.42 18.71
N PHE A 97 -37.37 1.78 18.12
CA PHE A 97 -37.39 0.33 17.92
C PHE A 97 -36.21 -0.15 17.08
N LEU A 98 -36.00 0.45 15.90
CA LEU A 98 -34.86 0.12 15.02
C LEU A 98 -33.52 0.39 15.69
N SER A 99 -33.42 1.44 16.50
CA SER A 99 -32.24 1.72 17.32
C SER A 99 -31.97 0.62 18.35
N GLY A 100 -33.01 0.13 19.04
CA GLY A 100 -32.93 -1.00 19.97
C GLY A 100 -32.55 -2.32 19.30
N VAL A 101 -33.07 -2.58 18.09
CA VAL A 101 -32.65 -3.72 17.26
C VAL A 101 -31.18 -3.60 16.89
N GLY A 102 -30.76 -2.43 16.41
CA GLY A 102 -29.35 -2.14 16.08
C GLY A 102 -28.42 -2.37 17.27
N TYR A 103 -28.80 -1.86 18.45
CA TYR A 103 -28.07 -2.07 19.70
C TYR A 103 -27.99 -3.55 20.07
N SER A 104 -29.08 -4.31 19.94
CA SER A 104 -29.09 -5.75 20.25
C SER A 104 -28.15 -6.54 19.33
N ILE A 105 -28.07 -6.16 18.05
CA ILE A 105 -27.16 -6.77 17.08
C ILE A 105 -25.70 -6.40 17.38
N GLU A 106 -25.43 -5.16 17.76
CA GLU A 106 -24.11 -4.68 18.14
C GLU A 106 -23.54 -5.42 19.36
N GLN A 107 -24.39 -5.79 20.33
CA GLN A 107 -24.01 -6.53 21.54
C GLN A 107 -23.73 -8.03 21.32
N LEU A 108 -23.82 -8.53 20.09
CA LEU A 108 -23.45 -9.92 19.80
C LEU A 108 -21.96 -10.16 20.18
N PRO A 109 -21.62 -11.28 20.84
CA PRO A 109 -20.28 -11.50 21.36
C PRO A 109 -19.22 -11.54 20.25
N VAL A 110 -18.06 -10.96 20.53
CA VAL A 110 -16.87 -11.01 19.67
C VAL A 110 -16.17 -12.37 19.88
N ARG A 111 -15.73 -13.00 18.79
CA ARG A 111 -14.89 -14.21 18.85
C ARG A 111 -13.58 -13.94 18.14
N GLU A 112 -12.47 -14.48 18.63
CA GLU A 112 -11.14 -14.25 18.07
C GLU A 112 -11.00 -14.71 16.61
N GLU A 113 -11.74 -15.76 16.20
CA GLU A 113 -11.74 -16.31 14.83
C GLU A 113 -13.04 -16.04 14.07
N GLU A 114 -13.70 -14.90 14.31
CA GLU A 114 -14.95 -14.60 13.63
C GLU A 114 -14.78 -14.31 12.12
N THR A 115 -15.73 -14.80 11.32
CA THR A 115 -15.80 -14.49 9.89
C THR A 115 -16.23 -13.03 9.66
N LEU A 116 -15.75 -12.41 8.57
CA LEU A 116 -16.18 -11.06 8.13
C LEU A 116 -17.70 -10.89 8.06
N ALA A 117 -18.47 -11.94 7.76
CA ALA A 117 -19.92 -11.89 7.73
C ALA A 117 -20.54 -11.57 9.11
N ARG A 118 -20.01 -12.14 10.18
CA ARG A 118 -20.48 -11.88 11.56
C ARG A 118 -20.05 -10.51 12.04
N SER A 119 -18.81 -10.10 11.77
CA SER A 119 -18.36 -8.73 12.06
C SER A 119 -19.19 -7.70 11.29
N GLY A 120 -19.52 -8.00 10.02
CA GLY A 120 -20.37 -7.18 9.17
C GLY A 120 -21.80 -7.06 9.70
N LEU A 121 -22.35 -8.12 10.30
CA LEU A 121 -23.66 -8.06 10.95
C LEU A 121 -23.65 -7.10 12.14
N ARG A 122 -22.62 -7.15 13.01
CA ARG A 122 -22.49 -6.20 14.12
C ARG A 122 -22.29 -4.77 13.63
N ALA A 123 -21.46 -4.57 12.60
CA ALA A 123 -21.30 -3.27 11.96
C ALA A 123 -22.63 -2.73 11.40
N ALA A 124 -23.45 -3.60 10.81
CA ALA A 124 -24.80 -3.24 10.37
C ALA A 124 -25.69 -2.84 11.55
N GLY A 125 -25.56 -3.49 12.72
CA GLY A 125 -26.21 -3.09 13.97
C GLY A 125 -25.80 -1.68 14.43
N VAL A 126 -24.50 -1.38 14.42
CA VAL A 126 -23.97 -0.03 14.74
C VAL A 126 -24.52 1.02 13.77
N LEU A 127 -24.50 0.73 12.47
CA LEU A 127 -25.02 1.64 11.45
C LEU A 127 -26.54 1.83 11.56
N LEU A 128 -27.30 0.76 11.84
CA LEU A 128 -28.75 0.83 12.05
C LEU A 128 -29.08 1.67 13.30
N LYS A 129 -28.37 1.45 14.40
CA LYS A 129 -28.50 2.24 15.64
C LYS A 129 -28.26 3.71 15.36
N ALA A 130 -27.11 4.03 14.77
CA ALA A 130 -26.70 5.40 14.53
C ALA A 130 -27.59 6.10 13.49
N GLY A 131 -28.00 5.38 12.45
CA GLY A 131 -28.91 5.88 11.42
C GLY A 131 -30.31 6.15 11.92
N SER A 132 -30.81 5.31 12.82
CA SER A 132 -32.10 5.53 13.48
C SER A 132 -32.07 6.73 14.42
N MET A 133 -30.98 6.92 15.18
CA MET A 133 -30.79 8.10 16.01
C MET A 133 -30.68 9.38 15.16
N GLY A 134 -29.88 9.36 14.08
CA GLY A 134 -29.75 10.48 13.15
C GLY A 134 -31.08 10.82 12.47
N GLY A 135 -31.84 9.81 12.07
CA GLY A 135 -33.19 9.95 11.52
C GLY A 135 -34.17 10.57 12.52
N ALA A 136 -34.11 10.19 13.80
CA ALA A 136 -34.94 10.81 14.84
C ALA A 136 -34.60 12.30 15.05
N ILE A 137 -33.32 12.67 15.06
CA ILE A 137 -32.87 14.07 15.10
C ILE A 137 -33.43 14.84 13.89
N TYR A 138 -33.38 14.24 12.71
CA TYR A 138 -33.95 14.80 11.49
C TYR A 138 -35.48 14.99 11.62
N ASP A 139 -36.20 13.96 12.06
CA ASP A 139 -37.67 13.98 12.20
C ASP A 139 -38.14 15.05 13.20
N VAL A 140 -37.45 15.18 14.34
CA VAL A 140 -37.69 16.27 15.32
C VAL A 140 -37.37 17.63 14.70
N GLY A 141 -36.25 17.74 13.99
CA GLY A 141 -35.84 18.98 13.33
C GLY A 141 -36.83 19.45 12.27
N VAL A 142 -37.38 18.52 11.46
CA VAL A 142 -38.43 18.80 10.48
C VAL A 142 -39.72 19.19 11.18
N ALA A 143 -40.16 18.45 12.19
CA ALA A 143 -41.39 18.77 12.92
C ALA A 143 -41.32 20.13 13.62
N ALA A 144 -40.18 20.46 14.23
CA ALA A 144 -39.94 21.77 14.83
C ALA A 144 -40.03 22.91 13.80
N ARG A 145 -39.50 22.70 12.58
CA ARG A 145 -39.63 23.66 11.48
C ARG A 145 -41.07 23.82 11.00
N THR A 146 -41.84 22.74 10.93
CA THR A 146 -43.25 22.79 10.54
C THR A 146 -44.11 23.47 11.59
N ARG A 147 -43.83 23.23 12.88
CA ARG A 147 -44.56 23.82 14.02
C ARG A 147 -44.21 25.29 14.27
N TYR A 148 -42.95 25.67 14.03
CA TYR A 148 -42.45 27.03 14.16
C TYR A 148 -41.86 27.51 12.83
N PRO A 149 -42.71 27.73 11.80
CA PRO A 149 -42.24 28.21 10.51
C PRO A 149 -41.56 29.56 10.70
N ALA A 150 -40.30 29.66 10.30
CA ALA A 150 -39.55 30.90 10.43
C ALA A 150 -40.17 31.95 9.49
N SER A 151 -40.68 33.05 10.06
CA SER A 151 -41.19 34.19 9.29
C SER A 151 -40.09 34.97 8.55
N SER A 152 -38.82 34.73 8.91
CA SER A 152 -37.64 35.31 8.25
C SER A 152 -36.53 34.28 8.03
N LEU A 153 -35.69 34.51 7.01
CA LEU A 153 -34.52 33.70 6.69
C LEU A 153 -33.44 33.70 7.78
N VAL A 154 -33.55 34.56 8.79
CA VAL A 154 -32.53 34.78 9.82
C VAL A 154 -32.34 33.54 10.69
N ARG A 155 -33.43 32.98 11.24
CA ARG A 155 -33.32 31.88 12.21
C ARG A 155 -32.73 30.58 11.61
N PRO A 156 -33.14 30.10 10.41
CA PRO A 156 -32.49 28.97 9.76
C PRO A 156 -31.02 29.25 9.42
N SER A 157 -30.70 30.48 9.00
CA SER A 157 -29.33 30.88 8.67
C SER A 157 -28.44 30.89 9.90
N VAL A 158 -28.91 31.41 11.04
CA VAL A 158 -28.19 31.43 12.31
C VAL A 158 -27.96 30.02 12.84
N VAL A 159 -28.96 29.13 12.80
CA VAL A 159 -28.79 27.74 13.25
C VAL A 159 -27.84 26.97 12.35
N THR A 160 -27.94 27.12 11.03
CA THR A 160 -26.99 26.53 10.09
C THR A 160 -25.58 27.08 10.30
N ALA A 161 -25.43 28.40 10.49
CA ALA A 161 -24.14 29.04 10.74
C ALA A 161 -23.51 28.59 12.08
N ALA A 162 -24.31 28.49 13.15
CA ALA A 162 -23.85 28.01 14.45
C ALA A 162 -23.44 26.53 14.41
N GLY A 163 -24.21 25.68 13.71
CA GLY A 163 -23.86 24.28 13.49
C GLY A 163 -22.55 24.14 12.70
N LEU A 164 -22.40 24.88 11.60
CA LEU A 164 -21.16 24.91 10.82
C LEU A 164 -19.98 25.45 11.65
N ALA A 165 -20.18 26.49 12.45
CA ALA A 165 -19.16 27.01 13.35
C ALA A 165 -18.72 25.96 14.39
N GLY A 166 -19.66 25.21 14.96
CA GLY A 166 -19.35 24.09 15.86
C GLY A 166 -18.52 23.01 15.18
N VAL A 167 -18.90 22.58 13.97
CA VAL A 167 -18.15 21.62 13.14
C VAL A 167 -16.74 22.14 12.86
N ILE A 168 -16.60 23.41 12.48
CA ILE A 168 -15.30 24.05 12.20
C ILE A 168 -14.42 24.08 13.45
N VAL A 169 -14.95 24.55 14.59
CA VAL A 169 -14.19 24.64 15.85
C VAL A 169 -13.73 23.25 16.30
N TRP A 170 -14.60 22.25 16.22
CA TRP A 170 -14.27 20.90 16.65
C TRP A 170 -13.27 20.23 15.70
N SER A 171 -13.48 20.36 14.38
CA SER A 171 -12.53 19.85 13.37
C SER A 171 -11.17 20.52 13.52
N LYS A 172 -11.14 21.83 13.80
CA LYS A 172 -9.90 22.55 14.10
C LYS A 172 -9.21 22.00 15.34
N ARG A 173 -9.94 21.78 16.44
CA ARG A 173 -9.36 21.21 17.66
C ARG A 173 -8.74 19.84 17.40
N ARG A 174 -9.43 18.94 16.70
CA ARG A 174 -8.89 17.62 16.35
C ARG A 174 -7.68 17.70 15.42
N LEU A 175 -7.71 18.61 14.44
CA LEU A 175 -6.57 18.89 13.56
C LEU A 175 -5.36 19.41 14.34
N ASP A 176 -5.57 20.33 15.28
CA ASP A 176 -4.50 20.92 16.11
C ASP A 176 -3.86 19.85 17.02
N HIS A 177 -4.66 18.94 17.60
CA HIS A 177 -4.15 17.81 18.39
C HIS A 177 -3.24 16.87 17.59
N ARG A 178 -3.42 16.80 16.26
CA ARG A 178 -2.64 15.93 15.38
C ARG A 178 -1.25 16.45 15.04
N LYS A 179 -0.97 17.73 15.25
CA LYS A 179 0.26 18.38 14.75
C LYS A 179 1.56 17.74 15.24
N ALA A 180 1.54 17.05 16.39
CA ALA A 180 2.69 16.29 16.90
C ALA A 180 3.15 15.15 15.95
N GLU A 181 2.25 14.64 15.09
CA GLU A 181 2.59 13.59 14.12
C GLU A 181 3.37 14.13 12.91
N ILE A 182 3.22 15.42 12.57
CA ILE A 182 3.92 16.06 11.44
C ILE A 182 5.44 16.03 11.65
N GLU A 183 5.91 16.08 12.89
CA GLU A 183 7.33 16.00 13.23
C GLU A 183 7.98 14.68 12.78
N ARG A 184 7.21 13.60 12.66
CA ARG A 184 7.71 12.28 12.24
C ARG A 184 7.75 12.09 10.72
N TRP A 185 7.25 13.06 9.94
CA TRP A 185 7.27 13.00 8.48
C TRP A 185 8.54 13.63 7.92
N PRO A 186 9.18 13.05 6.88
CA PRO A 186 10.45 13.57 6.38
C PRO A 186 10.35 14.88 5.56
N MET A 187 9.16 15.44 5.38
CA MET A 187 8.86 16.66 4.63
C MET A 187 7.78 17.53 5.31
N PRO A 188 7.88 18.86 5.26
CA PRO A 188 6.79 19.71 5.75
C PRO A 188 5.48 19.43 4.99
N GLN A 189 4.41 19.12 5.72
CA GLN A 189 3.07 18.92 5.15
C GLN A 189 2.10 19.96 5.74
N PRO A 190 1.71 20.99 4.97
CA PRO A 190 0.69 21.92 5.44
C PRO A 190 -0.64 21.17 5.52
N ASN A 191 -1.13 21.00 6.74
CA ASN A 191 -2.46 20.49 7.02
C ASN A 191 -3.31 21.63 7.59
N GLU A 192 -3.92 22.39 6.69
CA GLU A 192 -4.76 23.52 7.02
C GLU A 192 -6.23 23.16 6.81
N LEU A 193 -7.08 23.60 7.75
CA LEU A 193 -8.49 23.23 7.75
C LEU A 193 -9.22 23.71 6.48
N ALA A 194 -8.97 24.94 6.03
CA ALA A 194 -9.71 25.50 4.90
C ALA A 194 -9.42 24.78 3.57
N PRO A 195 -8.16 24.55 3.16
CA PRO A 195 -7.85 23.72 2.00
C PRO A 195 -8.36 22.28 2.13
N ALA A 196 -8.26 21.66 3.32
CA ALA A 196 -8.78 20.31 3.54
C ALA A 196 -10.31 20.23 3.35
N LEU A 197 -11.07 21.18 3.91
CA LEU A 197 -12.51 21.27 3.70
C LEU A 197 -12.86 21.51 2.23
N ALA A 198 -12.10 22.35 1.52
CA ALA A 198 -12.30 22.61 0.09
C ALA A 198 -12.10 21.33 -0.75
N THR A 199 -11.03 20.58 -0.50
CA THR A 199 -10.79 19.29 -1.17
C THR A 199 -11.87 18.26 -0.80
N GLY A 200 -12.28 18.19 0.46
CA GLY A 200 -13.35 17.28 0.89
C GLY A 200 -14.70 17.59 0.23
N LEU A 201 -15.04 18.87 0.08
CA LEU A 201 -16.22 19.30 -0.68
C LEU A 201 -16.11 18.91 -2.16
N ALA A 202 -14.94 19.06 -2.78
CA ALA A 202 -14.72 18.66 -4.17
C ALA A 202 -14.90 17.13 -4.35
N VAL A 203 -14.26 16.32 -3.49
CA VAL A 203 -14.37 14.86 -3.51
C VAL A 203 -15.82 14.40 -3.28
N ALA A 204 -16.50 14.94 -2.27
CA ALA A 204 -17.90 14.64 -2.00
C ALA A 204 -18.82 15.05 -3.17
N SER A 205 -18.54 16.18 -3.81
CA SER A 205 -19.33 16.65 -4.96
C SER A 205 -19.15 15.76 -6.18
N ILE A 206 -17.92 15.37 -6.51
CA ILE A 206 -17.62 14.43 -7.60
C ILE A 206 -18.32 13.09 -7.35
N GLY A 207 -18.23 12.53 -6.14
CA GLY A 207 -18.90 11.28 -5.79
C GLY A 207 -20.43 11.36 -5.90
N ARG A 208 -21.03 12.49 -5.51
CA ARG A 208 -22.48 12.73 -5.66
C ARG A 208 -22.89 12.82 -7.13
N ILE A 209 -22.11 13.52 -7.96
CA ILE A 209 -22.35 13.61 -9.41
C ILE A 209 -22.26 12.21 -10.03
N GLY A 210 -21.21 11.44 -9.70
CA GLY A 210 -21.04 10.07 -10.17
C GLY A 210 -22.20 9.16 -9.76
N THR A 211 -22.65 9.23 -8.50
CA THR A 211 -23.81 8.47 -8.01
C THR A 211 -25.08 8.84 -8.77
N LYS A 212 -25.33 10.13 -9.00
CA LYS A 212 -26.50 10.58 -9.76
C LYS A 212 -26.42 10.12 -11.21
N ALA A 213 -25.24 10.19 -11.85
CA ALA A 213 -25.03 9.68 -13.20
C ALA A 213 -25.26 8.17 -13.27
N PHE A 214 -24.81 7.40 -12.29
CA PHE A 214 -25.08 5.96 -12.18
C PHE A 214 -26.58 5.66 -12.10
N LEU A 215 -27.32 6.38 -11.24
CA LEU A 215 -28.76 6.16 -11.07
C LEU A 215 -29.56 6.59 -12.32
N VAL A 216 -29.17 7.69 -12.96
CA VAL A 216 -29.81 8.16 -14.20
C VAL A 216 -29.58 7.17 -15.34
N SER A 217 -28.33 6.70 -15.51
CA SER A 217 -28.01 5.68 -16.52
C SER A 217 -28.70 4.33 -16.21
N GLN A 218 -28.74 3.91 -14.94
CA GLN A 218 -29.49 2.73 -14.53
C GLN A 218 -30.99 2.85 -14.88
N LYS A 219 -31.60 4.01 -14.62
CA LYS A 219 -32.99 4.26 -14.99
C LYS A 219 -33.19 4.20 -16.51
N ALA A 220 -32.32 4.85 -17.28
CA ALA A 220 -32.38 4.80 -18.74
C ALA A 220 -32.31 3.36 -19.29
N TRP A 221 -31.43 2.52 -18.73
CA TRP A 221 -31.37 1.10 -19.10
C TRP A 221 -32.62 0.31 -18.69
N MET A 222 -33.18 0.56 -17.50
CA MET A 222 -34.45 -0.06 -17.08
C MET A 222 -35.61 0.37 -17.99
N ASP A 223 -35.68 1.63 -18.38
CA ASP A 223 -36.71 2.17 -19.26
C ASP A 223 -36.56 1.62 -20.70
N TYR A 224 -35.31 1.47 -21.18
CA TYR A 224 -34.99 0.90 -22.50
C TYR A 224 -35.37 -0.58 -22.61
N PHE A 225 -34.95 -1.42 -21.65
CA PHE A 225 -35.26 -2.85 -21.70
C PHE A 225 -36.74 -3.12 -21.33
N GLY A 226 -37.34 -2.32 -20.46
CA GLY A 226 -38.76 -2.36 -20.14
C GLY A 226 -39.06 -2.71 -18.68
N SER A 227 -40.34 -2.57 -18.31
CA SER A 227 -40.81 -2.51 -16.91
C SER A 227 -40.96 -3.85 -16.19
N THR A 228 -40.96 -4.98 -16.91
CA THR A 228 -41.03 -6.32 -16.29
C THR A 228 -39.84 -6.57 -15.35
N PHE A 229 -40.04 -7.34 -14.28
CA PHE A 229 -39.01 -7.61 -13.27
C PHE A 229 -37.69 -8.11 -13.89
N SER A 230 -37.74 -9.11 -14.77
CA SER A 230 -36.56 -9.67 -15.45
C SER A 230 -35.79 -8.62 -16.25
N LYS A 231 -36.49 -7.77 -17.00
CA LYS A 231 -35.87 -6.70 -17.81
C LYS A 231 -35.30 -5.56 -16.97
N ARG A 232 -35.92 -5.23 -15.82
CA ARG A 232 -35.35 -4.28 -14.85
C ARG A 232 -34.08 -4.83 -14.21
N VAL A 233 -34.06 -6.11 -13.83
CA VAL A 233 -32.85 -6.78 -13.33
C VAL A 233 -31.78 -6.76 -14.41
N PHE A 234 -32.11 -7.09 -15.66
CA PHE A 234 -31.18 -7.05 -16.78
C PHE A 234 -30.60 -5.65 -17.00
N GLY A 235 -31.43 -4.60 -17.05
CA GLY A 235 -30.97 -3.22 -17.20
C GLY A 235 -30.05 -2.75 -16.06
N ARG A 236 -30.31 -3.18 -14.82
CA ARG A 236 -29.41 -2.92 -13.68
C ARG A 236 -28.06 -3.61 -13.85
N THR A 237 -28.06 -4.86 -14.29
CA THR A 237 -26.84 -5.64 -14.55
C THR A 237 -26.01 -5.04 -15.69
N VAL A 238 -26.66 -4.66 -16.79
CA VAL A 238 -25.99 -3.96 -17.92
C VAL A 238 -25.35 -2.67 -17.45
N ASN A 239 -26.08 -1.84 -16.69
CA ASN A 239 -25.54 -0.60 -16.15
C ASN A 239 -24.34 -0.84 -15.23
N ALA A 240 -24.45 -1.80 -14.30
CA ALA A 240 -23.38 -2.15 -13.39
C ALA A 240 -22.13 -2.65 -14.15
N GLY A 241 -22.32 -3.51 -15.16
CA GLY A 241 -21.25 -4.01 -16.02
C GLY A 241 -20.55 -2.90 -16.80
N MET A 242 -21.32 -1.96 -17.37
CA MET A 242 -20.77 -0.79 -18.08
C MET A 242 -19.92 0.10 -17.18
N TRP A 243 -20.41 0.42 -15.97
CA TRP A 243 -19.66 1.23 -15.00
C TRP A 243 -18.43 0.49 -14.48
N ALA A 244 -18.54 -0.82 -14.22
CA ALA A 244 -17.39 -1.65 -13.85
C ALA A 244 -16.32 -1.67 -14.94
N ALA A 245 -16.71 -1.79 -16.21
CA ALA A 245 -15.80 -1.73 -17.35
C ALA A 245 -15.14 -0.34 -17.47
N ALA A 246 -15.91 0.74 -17.32
CA ALA A 246 -15.37 2.10 -17.36
C ALA A 246 -14.35 2.36 -16.24
N MET A 247 -14.68 1.96 -15.00
CA MET A 247 -13.76 2.07 -13.86
C MET A 247 -12.51 1.21 -14.04
N THR A 248 -12.68 -0.01 -14.53
CA THR A 248 -11.56 -0.92 -14.84
C THR A 248 -10.66 -0.35 -15.93
N SER A 249 -11.24 0.26 -16.97
CA SER A 249 -10.48 0.92 -18.03
C SER A 249 -9.71 2.13 -17.50
N LEU A 250 -10.35 2.98 -16.70
CA LEU A 250 -9.69 4.15 -16.09
C LEU A 250 -8.51 3.72 -15.20
N TYR A 251 -8.74 2.69 -14.38
CA TYR A 251 -7.70 2.07 -13.56
C TYR A 251 -6.55 1.55 -14.43
N ASN A 252 -6.84 0.72 -15.44
CA ASN A 252 -5.84 0.13 -16.33
C ASN A 252 -5.07 1.19 -17.12
N SER A 253 -5.72 2.27 -17.57
CA SER A 253 -5.06 3.39 -18.24
C SER A 253 -4.10 4.14 -17.30
N GLY A 254 -4.50 4.36 -16.05
CA GLY A 254 -3.63 4.95 -15.03
C GLY A 254 -2.43 4.05 -14.70
N VAL A 255 -2.69 2.75 -14.51
CA VAL A 255 -1.65 1.72 -14.30
C VAL A 255 -0.68 1.69 -15.47
N GLY A 256 -1.18 1.65 -16.70
CA GLY A 256 -0.40 1.69 -17.93
C GLY A 256 0.49 2.94 -18.01
N TYR A 257 -0.06 4.11 -17.69
CA TYR A 257 0.69 5.36 -17.65
C TYR A 257 1.89 5.29 -16.70
N ILE A 258 1.69 4.76 -15.50
CA ILE A 258 2.73 4.64 -14.47
C ILE A 258 3.76 3.56 -14.84
N GLY A 259 3.31 2.43 -15.39
CA GLY A 259 4.18 1.32 -15.80
C GLY A 259 5.21 1.70 -16.86
N ARG A 260 4.92 2.70 -17.71
CA ARG A 260 5.90 3.25 -18.67
C ARG A 260 7.13 3.87 -18.00
N GLY A 261 7.04 4.24 -16.71
CA GLY A 261 8.18 4.69 -15.94
C GLY A 261 9.28 3.64 -15.84
N ASN A 262 8.92 2.35 -15.79
CA ASN A 262 9.89 1.25 -15.64
C ASN A 262 10.74 1.01 -16.91
N GLU A 263 10.36 1.59 -18.05
CA GLU A 263 11.14 1.49 -19.30
C GLU A 263 12.05 2.70 -19.52
N ARG A 264 11.97 3.71 -18.64
CA ARG A 264 12.85 4.88 -18.68
C ARG A 264 14.31 4.48 -18.45
N VAL A 265 15.18 4.99 -19.30
CA VAL A 265 16.62 4.95 -19.09
C VAL A 265 17.00 6.19 -18.30
N GLU A 266 17.64 5.98 -17.16
CA GLU A 266 18.12 7.04 -16.29
C GLU A 266 19.58 7.32 -16.62
N GLY A 267 19.97 8.61 -16.64
CA GLY A 267 21.33 9.01 -17.03
C GLY A 267 22.38 8.24 -16.24
N GLY A 268 22.29 8.25 -14.91
CA GLY A 268 23.20 7.53 -14.01
C GLY A 268 23.18 5.99 -14.11
N TYR A 269 22.23 5.39 -14.83
CA TYR A 269 22.09 3.94 -15.02
C TYR A 269 22.01 3.54 -16.50
N SER A 270 22.56 4.37 -17.39
CA SER A 270 22.51 4.16 -18.83
C SER A 270 23.62 3.25 -19.35
N ILE A 271 24.64 2.98 -18.53
CA ILE A 271 25.84 2.22 -18.90
C ILE A 271 25.80 0.83 -18.26
N ALA A 272 25.94 -0.21 -19.09
CA ALA A 272 25.95 -1.58 -18.64
C ALA A 272 27.21 -1.90 -17.79
N PRO A 273 27.09 -2.78 -16.78
CA PRO A 273 28.25 -3.30 -16.06
C PRO A 273 29.15 -4.12 -16.99
N THR A 274 30.45 -4.11 -16.74
CA THR A 274 31.44 -4.91 -17.50
C THR A 274 31.83 -6.20 -16.78
N ARG A 275 31.65 -6.25 -15.45
CA ARG A 275 32.05 -7.37 -14.60
C ARG A 275 31.18 -8.63 -14.84
N PRO A 276 31.77 -9.82 -15.00
CA PRO A 276 31.03 -11.04 -15.32
C PRO A 276 30.09 -11.50 -14.20
N GLU A 277 30.31 -11.11 -12.95
CA GLU A 277 29.50 -11.43 -11.76
C GLU A 277 28.11 -10.78 -11.79
N LEU A 278 27.86 -9.88 -12.74
CA LEU A 278 26.65 -9.06 -12.79
C LEU A 278 25.81 -9.39 -14.02
N SER A 279 24.50 -9.49 -13.82
CA SER A 279 23.56 -9.51 -14.94
C SER A 279 23.62 -8.21 -15.74
N GLY A 280 23.41 -8.31 -17.04
CA GLY A 280 23.58 -7.22 -17.99
C GLY A 280 25.01 -6.98 -18.47
N SER A 281 25.99 -7.73 -17.96
CA SER A 281 27.35 -7.76 -18.51
C SER A 281 27.40 -8.37 -19.92
N PRO A 282 28.50 -8.20 -20.69
CA PRO A 282 28.59 -8.74 -22.05
C PRO A 282 28.34 -10.26 -22.17
N GLY A 283 28.64 -11.03 -21.12
CA GLY A 283 28.39 -12.48 -21.07
C GLY A 283 27.03 -12.88 -20.48
N SER A 284 26.23 -11.93 -19.99
CA SER A 284 24.94 -12.18 -19.33
C SER A 284 23.87 -12.62 -20.33
N ILE A 285 23.12 -13.65 -19.98
CA ILE A 285 21.95 -14.08 -20.77
C ILE A 285 20.71 -13.19 -20.53
N SER A 286 20.75 -12.35 -19.49
CA SER A 286 19.77 -11.29 -19.21
C SER A 286 20.35 -9.95 -19.66
N PRO A 287 20.01 -9.42 -20.85
CA PRO A 287 20.67 -8.24 -21.38
C PRO A 287 20.33 -6.98 -20.59
N PHE A 288 21.29 -6.07 -20.41
CA PHE A 288 21.11 -4.85 -19.58
C PHE A 288 19.92 -3.98 -20.02
N ARG A 289 19.65 -3.92 -21.34
CA ARG A 289 18.50 -3.20 -21.90
C ARG A 289 17.15 -3.77 -21.43
N ASP A 290 17.09 -5.06 -21.11
CA ASP A 290 15.84 -5.78 -20.81
C ASP A 290 15.53 -5.85 -19.30
N LEU A 291 16.48 -5.42 -18.44
CA LEU A 291 16.35 -5.40 -16.98
C LEU A 291 15.30 -4.41 -16.44
N GLY A 292 14.87 -3.44 -17.26
CA GLY A 292 14.01 -2.33 -16.81
C GLY A 292 14.75 -1.36 -15.88
N GLN A 293 14.05 -0.34 -15.40
CA GLN A 293 14.63 0.72 -14.56
C GLN A 293 15.22 0.15 -13.26
N GLN A 294 14.43 -0.66 -12.53
CA GLN A 294 14.85 -1.16 -11.22
C GLN A 294 15.94 -2.23 -11.32
N GLY A 295 15.90 -3.10 -12.33
CA GLY A 295 16.95 -4.09 -12.56
C GLY A 295 18.30 -3.45 -12.92
N ARG A 296 18.29 -2.36 -13.72
CA ARG A 296 19.51 -1.59 -13.99
C ARG A 296 20.11 -0.97 -12.73
N ARG A 297 19.30 -0.35 -11.89
CA ARG A 297 19.77 0.16 -10.58
C ARG A 297 20.37 -0.96 -9.73
N PHE A 298 19.66 -2.09 -9.64
CA PHE A 298 20.09 -3.25 -8.85
C PHE A 298 21.46 -3.78 -9.28
N VAL A 299 21.72 -4.00 -10.57
CA VAL A 299 23.02 -4.56 -11.00
C VAL A 299 24.15 -3.53 -10.99
N THR A 300 23.84 -2.24 -11.13
CA THR A 300 24.84 -1.16 -11.19
C THR A 300 25.26 -0.66 -9.81
N ASP A 301 24.40 -0.71 -8.80
CA ASP A 301 24.72 -0.27 -7.43
C ASP A 301 25.42 -1.36 -6.58
N VAL A 302 26.00 -2.41 -7.19
CA VAL A 302 26.75 -3.44 -6.44
C VAL A 302 28.01 -2.87 -5.79
N LEU A 303 28.26 -3.24 -4.54
CA LEU A 303 29.46 -2.81 -3.80
C LEU A 303 30.71 -3.51 -4.31
N THR A 304 31.84 -2.81 -4.33
CA THR A 304 33.14 -3.40 -4.71
C THR A 304 33.85 -3.98 -3.49
N PRO A 305 34.78 -4.94 -3.68
CA PRO A 305 35.64 -5.45 -2.62
C PRO A 305 36.34 -4.34 -1.84
N GLU A 306 36.83 -3.30 -2.52
CA GLU A 306 37.57 -2.18 -1.92
C GLU A 306 36.66 -1.36 -1.00
N TYR A 307 35.42 -1.10 -1.44
CA TYR A 307 34.42 -0.39 -0.64
C TYR A 307 34.06 -1.22 0.61
N ILE A 308 33.80 -2.52 0.44
CA ILE A 308 33.48 -3.43 1.54
C ILE A 308 34.65 -3.49 2.53
N ASN A 309 35.87 -3.71 2.06
CA ASN A 309 37.09 -3.73 2.87
C ASN A 309 37.25 -2.43 3.67
N THR A 310 37.03 -1.29 3.03
CA THR A 310 37.13 0.04 3.67
C THR A 310 36.10 0.20 4.79
N LYS A 311 34.82 -0.10 4.53
CA LYS A 311 33.74 0.08 5.52
C LYS A 311 33.79 -0.96 6.63
N MET A 312 34.27 -2.17 6.33
CA MET A 312 34.40 -3.24 7.33
C MET A 312 35.72 -3.20 8.10
N GLY A 313 36.73 -2.46 7.62
CA GLY A 313 38.07 -2.42 8.20
C GLY A 313 38.86 -3.70 7.98
N GLU A 314 38.66 -4.37 6.85
CA GLU A 314 39.21 -5.70 6.50
C GLU A 314 39.87 -5.66 5.10
N LYS A 315 40.40 -6.80 4.61
CA LYS A 315 41.17 -6.86 3.34
C LYS A 315 40.79 -7.97 2.36
N ASP A 316 39.96 -8.94 2.77
CA ASP A 316 39.67 -10.14 2.00
C ASP A 316 38.21 -10.21 1.50
N ALA A 317 37.58 -9.06 1.27
CA ALA A 317 36.25 -9.02 0.68
C ALA A 317 36.27 -9.60 -0.75
N GLN A 318 35.22 -10.34 -1.09
CA GLN A 318 34.99 -10.80 -2.46
C GLN A 318 34.07 -9.83 -3.20
N HIS A 319 34.02 -9.94 -4.54
CA HIS A 319 33.04 -9.19 -5.30
C HIS A 319 31.66 -9.86 -5.17
N PRO A 320 30.62 -9.16 -4.69
CA PRO A 320 29.26 -9.71 -4.64
C PRO A 320 28.73 -10.04 -6.05
N ILE A 321 27.85 -11.03 -6.12
CA ILE A 321 27.12 -11.40 -7.35
C ILE A 321 25.71 -10.82 -7.29
N ARG A 322 25.25 -10.17 -8.36
CA ARG A 322 23.87 -9.68 -8.51
C ARG A 322 23.24 -10.19 -9.80
N VAL A 323 22.35 -11.18 -9.65
CA VAL A 323 21.56 -11.77 -10.74
C VAL A 323 20.18 -11.13 -10.78
N PHE A 324 19.80 -10.60 -11.95
CA PHE A 324 18.49 -9.98 -12.16
C PHE A 324 17.89 -10.42 -13.50
N ILE A 325 16.70 -11.02 -13.43
CA ILE A 325 15.91 -11.35 -14.62
C ILE A 325 14.82 -10.32 -14.81
N GLY A 326 14.97 -9.50 -15.85
CA GLY A 326 14.03 -8.43 -16.20
C GLY A 326 12.68 -8.95 -16.67
N PHE A 327 11.65 -8.13 -16.50
CA PHE A 327 10.32 -8.46 -17.02
C PHE A 327 10.34 -8.66 -18.54
N ASN A 328 11.17 -7.88 -19.24
CA ASN A 328 11.26 -7.88 -20.70
C ASN A 328 12.11 -9.03 -21.26
N SER A 329 12.82 -9.79 -20.41
CA SER A 329 13.65 -10.94 -20.81
C SER A 329 12.80 -12.11 -21.33
N GLU A 330 13.32 -12.84 -22.32
CA GLU A 330 12.70 -14.00 -22.97
C GLU A 330 13.32 -15.32 -22.49
N PRO A 331 12.55 -16.40 -22.22
CA PRO A 331 11.21 -16.65 -22.74
C PRO A 331 10.06 -16.43 -21.72
N LEU A 332 8.84 -16.32 -22.27
CA LEU A 332 7.65 -15.79 -21.57
C LEU A 332 6.82 -16.81 -20.79
N TYR A 333 7.05 -18.09 -21.00
CA TYR A 333 6.26 -19.11 -20.33
C TYR A 333 6.57 -19.09 -18.82
N PRO A 334 5.64 -19.57 -17.97
CA PRO A 334 5.71 -19.33 -16.52
C PRO A 334 7.02 -19.73 -15.84
N SER A 335 7.71 -20.79 -16.33
CA SER A 335 8.99 -21.26 -15.78
C SER A 335 10.24 -20.64 -16.42
N GLY A 336 10.15 -20.08 -17.63
CA GLY A 336 11.33 -19.67 -18.41
C GLY A 336 12.20 -18.62 -17.74
N ARG A 337 11.62 -17.68 -17.00
CA ARG A 337 12.41 -16.69 -16.22
C ARG A 337 13.10 -17.28 -15.00
N ALA A 338 12.52 -18.32 -14.39
CA ALA A 338 13.18 -19.03 -13.30
C ALA A 338 14.33 -19.89 -13.85
N GLU A 339 14.15 -20.54 -15.00
CA GLU A 339 15.20 -21.27 -15.70
C GLU A 339 16.38 -20.34 -16.05
N MET A 340 16.10 -19.18 -16.66
CA MET A 340 17.12 -18.17 -16.94
C MET A 340 17.83 -17.67 -15.66
N ALA A 341 17.10 -17.49 -14.56
CA ALA A 341 17.72 -17.12 -13.29
C ALA A 341 18.71 -18.18 -12.80
N LEU A 342 18.38 -19.46 -12.94
CA LEU A 342 19.25 -20.58 -12.55
C LEU A 342 20.50 -20.66 -13.44
N GLU A 343 20.33 -20.52 -14.76
CA GLU A 343 21.45 -20.47 -15.70
C GLU A 343 22.39 -19.30 -15.43
N GLU A 344 21.83 -18.12 -15.13
CA GLU A 344 22.61 -16.93 -14.79
C GLU A 344 23.30 -17.06 -13.41
N LEU A 345 22.68 -17.73 -12.44
CA LEU A 345 23.31 -18.10 -11.16
C LEU A 345 24.49 -19.06 -11.36
N GLU A 346 24.36 -20.04 -12.25
CA GLU A 346 25.46 -20.95 -12.61
C GLU A 346 26.60 -20.20 -13.29
N ARG A 347 26.29 -19.38 -14.30
CA ARG A 347 27.26 -18.61 -15.06
C ARG A 347 28.12 -17.70 -14.17
N THR A 348 27.53 -17.15 -13.12
CA THR A 348 28.18 -16.22 -12.20
C THR A 348 28.92 -16.91 -11.05
N GLY A 349 28.82 -18.23 -10.91
CA GLY A 349 29.42 -18.95 -9.77
C GLY A 349 28.67 -18.73 -8.45
N ALA A 350 27.38 -18.39 -8.50
CA ALA A 350 26.60 -18.05 -7.30
C ALA A 350 26.53 -19.19 -6.27
N PHE A 351 26.58 -20.45 -6.74
CA PHE A 351 26.55 -21.64 -5.88
C PHE A 351 27.87 -21.92 -5.16
N GLU A 352 28.93 -21.17 -5.44
CA GLU A 352 30.23 -21.27 -4.76
C GLU A 352 30.34 -20.31 -3.57
N ARG A 353 29.39 -19.37 -3.45
CA ARG A 353 29.36 -18.40 -2.35
C ARG A 353 28.90 -19.05 -1.05
N LYS A 354 29.22 -18.41 0.07
CA LYS A 354 28.76 -18.83 1.39
C LYS A 354 27.27 -18.54 1.62
N TYR A 355 26.76 -17.48 0.99
CA TYR A 355 25.37 -17.05 1.10
C TYR A 355 24.71 -16.87 -0.27
N LEU A 356 23.50 -17.37 -0.41
CA LEU A 356 22.65 -17.15 -1.59
C LEU A 356 21.36 -16.46 -1.13
N LEU A 357 21.24 -15.16 -1.41
CA LEU A 357 20.11 -14.33 -1.05
C LEU A 357 19.09 -14.27 -2.20
N LEU A 358 17.96 -14.95 -2.02
CA LEU A 358 16.85 -14.95 -2.95
C LEU A 358 15.87 -13.85 -2.58
N LEU A 359 15.66 -12.93 -3.52
CA LEU A 359 14.88 -11.71 -3.35
C LEU A 359 13.59 -11.83 -4.12
N SER A 360 12.46 -11.58 -3.46
CA SER A 360 11.21 -11.34 -4.19
C SER A 360 10.97 -9.84 -4.27
N PRO A 361 10.96 -9.24 -5.48
CA PRO A 361 10.81 -7.81 -5.62
C PRO A 361 9.36 -7.36 -5.40
N THR A 362 9.17 -6.06 -5.34
CA THR A 362 7.84 -5.50 -5.57
C THR A 362 7.47 -5.51 -7.07
N GLY A 363 6.23 -5.14 -7.39
CA GLY A 363 5.68 -5.29 -8.75
C GLY A 363 6.45 -4.59 -9.88
N THR A 364 7.31 -3.60 -9.61
CA THR A 364 8.19 -2.94 -10.61
C THR A 364 9.55 -3.61 -10.76
N GLY A 365 9.85 -4.65 -9.99
CA GLY A 365 11.20 -5.17 -9.85
C GLY A 365 12.05 -4.44 -8.80
N TRP A 366 11.48 -3.49 -8.05
CA TRP A 366 12.21 -2.80 -6.98
C TRP A 366 12.49 -3.76 -5.81
N VAL A 367 13.73 -3.70 -5.34
CA VAL A 367 14.26 -4.38 -4.16
C VAL A 367 14.87 -3.31 -3.26
N ASP A 368 14.69 -3.44 -1.96
CA ASP A 368 15.35 -2.57 -0.99
C ASP A 368 16.87 -2.72 -1.07
N GLN A 369 17.52 -1.64 -1.50
CA GLN A 369 18.97 -1.61 -1.63
C GLN A 369 19.64 -1.63 -0.27
N THR A 370 19.02 -1.05 0.76
CA THR A 370 19.60 -1.03 2.11
C THR A 370 19.73 -2.45 2.67
N ALA A 371 18.79 -3.34 2.35
CA ALA A 371 18.87 -4.74 2.71
C ALA A 371 19.99 -5.49 1.96
N VAL A 372 20.10 -5.28 0.65
CA VAL A 372 21.10 -5.94 -0.21
C VAL A 372 22.51 -5.48 0.14
N GLU A 373 22.72 -4.16 0.27
CA GLU A 373 24.01 -3.55 0.60
C GLU A 373 24.46 -3.91 2.01
N SER A 374 23.54 -3.98 2.98
CA SER A 374 23.82 -4.51 4.32
C SER A 374 24.29 -5.96 4.25
N ALA A 375 23.61 -6.81 3.47
CA ALA A 375 23.96 -8.21 3.34
C ALA A 375 25.34 -8.38 2.68
N GLU A 376 25.66 -7.58 1.67
CA GLU A 376 26.98 -7.55 1.01
C GLU A 376 28.10 -7.15 1.98
N LEU A 377 27.90 -6.10 2.78
CA LEU A 377 28.87 -5.64 3.78
C LEU A 377 29.09 -6.69 4.88
N PHE A 378 28.01 -7.22 5.48
CA PHE A 378 28.12 -8.21 6.55
C PHE A 378 28.63 -9.57 6.06
N ALA A 379 28.34 -9.96 4.81
CA ALA A 379 28.87 -11.17 4.20
C ALA A 379 30.30 -11.02 3.64
N ARG A 380 30.92 -9.84 3.73
CA ARG A 380 32.23 -9.53 3.11
C ARG A 380 32.25 -9.79 1.60
N GLY A 381 31.11 -9.55 0.95
CA GLY A 381 30.89 -9.81 -0.46
C GLY A 381 30.90 -11.29 -0.87
N ASP A 382 31.01 -12.23 0.07
CA ASP A 382 30.83 -13.66 -0.16
C ASP A 382 29.33 -14.02 -0.20
N ILE A 383 28.62 -13.38 -1.13
CA ILE A 383 27.18 -13.49 -1.29
C ILE A 383 26.78 -13.36 -2.76
N ALA A 384 25.79 -14.14 -3.15
CA ALA A 384 25.09 -13.97 -4.42
C ALA A 384 23.63 -13.60 -4.17
N SER A 385 23.15 -12.56 -4.84
CA SER A 385 21.77 -12.09 -4.74
C SER A 385 21.02 -12.35 -6.05
N CYS A 386 19.81 -12.91 -5.97
CA CYS A 386 19.00 -13.23 -7.15
C CYS A 386 17.60 -12.66 -7.06
N CYS A 387 17.15 -11.98 -8.12
CA CYS A 387 15.82 -11.40 -8.21
C CYS A 387 15.20 -11.68 -9.60
N ILE A 388 13.92 -12.09 -9.60
CA ILE A 388 13.12 -12.24 -10.82
C ILE A 388 11.99 -11.21 -10.80
N GLN A 389 11.99 -10.31 -11.79
CA GLN A 389 10.92 -9.35 -11.95
C GLN A 389 9.66 -9.99 -12.55
N TYR A 390 8.57 -10.01 -11.78
CA TYR A 390 7.28 -10.59 -12.21
C TYR A 390 6.25 -9.58 -12.72
N GLY A 391 6.51 -8.27 -12.62
CA GLY A 391 5.59 -7.22 -13.05
C GLY A 391 6.29 -5.97 -13.61
N LYS A 392 5.51 -5.06 -14.21
CA LYS A 392 5.95 -3.73 -14.69
C LYS A 392 5.44 -2.56 -13.84
N PHE A 393 4.57 -2.79 -12.85
CA PHE A 393 3.76 -1.74 -12.23
C PHE A 393 4.00 -1.63 -10.71
N PRO A 394 3.90 -0.43 -10.11
CA PRO A 394 4.07 -0.24 -8.66
C PRO A 394 3.22 -1.15 -7.79
N SER A 395 3.71 -1.41 -6.58
CA SER A 395 3.27 -2.47 -5.66
C SER A 395 1.76 -2.47 -5.39
N PHE A 396 1.16 -1.32 -5.10
CA PHE A 396 -0.27 -1.22 -4.79
C PHE A 396 -1.18 -1.54 -6.00
N LEU A 397 -0.65 -1.41 -7.22
CA LEU A 397 -1.36 -1.69 -8.47
C LEU A 397 -1.16 -3.14 -8.96
N SER A 398 -0.19 -3.85 -8.37
CA SER A 398 0.22 -5.21 -8.73
C SER A 398 -0.34 -6.29 -7.81
N LEU A 399 -1.30 -5.98 -6.92
CA LEU A 399 -1.94 -6.98 -6.03
C LEU A 399 -2.47 -8.21 -6.78
N GLN A 400 -2.95 -8.03 -8.02
CA GLN A 400 -3.44 -9.13 -8.87
C GLN A 400 -2.32 -10.03 -9.42
N LYS A 401 -1.06 -9.58 -9.35
CA LYS A 401 0.13 -10.31 -9.83
C LYS A 401 0.87 -11.05 -8.73
N VAL A 402 0.43 -10.96 -7.47
CA VAL A 402 1.00 -11.73 -6.35
C VAL A 402 1.02 -13.23 -6.65
N ALA A 403 -0.02 -13.76 -7.28
CA ALA A 403 -0.06 -15.18 -7.66
C ALA A 403 1.05 -15.56 -8.67
N LEU A 404 1.38 -14.66 -9.59
CA LEU A 404 2.47 -14.84 -10.56
C LEU A 404 3.84 -14.72 -9.86
N GLY A 405 4.04 -13.69 -9.04
CA GLY A 405 5.29 -13.51 -8.28
C GLY A 405 5.58 -14.70 -7.36
N ARG A 406 4.56 -15.18 -6.62
CA ARG A 406 4.64 -16.40 -5.82
C ARG A 406 4.99 -17.63 -6.66
N ALA A 407 4.36 -17.80 -7.83
CA ALA A 407 4.62 -18.96 -8.67
C ALA A 407 6.07 -18.96 -9.20
N GLN A 408 6.58 -17.80 -9.64
CA GLN A 408 7.95 -17.65 -10.10
C GLN A 408 8.97 -17.83 -8.97
N PHE A 409 8.73 -17.22 -7.80
CA PHE A 409 9.61 -17.35 -6.64
C PHE A 409 9.66 -18.80 -6.14
N ARG A 410 8.53 -19.51 -6.16
CA ARG A 410 8.47 -20.95 -5.87
C ARG A 410 9.32 -21.78 -6.84
N LEU A 411 9.28 -21.46 -8.14
CA LEU A 411 10.08 -22.18 -9.15
C LEU A 411 11.57 -21.91 -8.97
N LEU A 412 11.95 -20.66 -8.66
CA LEU A 412 13.34 -20.31 -8.32
C LEU A 412 13.84 -21.10 -7.12
N LEU A 413 13.08 -21.09 -6.02
CA LEU A 413 13.41 -21.86 -4.80
C LEU A 413 13.58 -23.35 -5.08
N TRP A 414 12.63 -23.93 -5.81
CA TRP A 414 12.70 -25.34 -6.19
C TRP A 414 13.92 -25.65 -7.06
N GLY A 415 14.21 -24.83 -8.07
CA GLY A 415 15.37 -24.99 -8.94
C GLY A 415 16.69 -24.87 -8.19
N VAL A 416 16.82 -23.89 -7.29
CA VAL A 416 17.97 -23.72 -6.41
C VAL A 416 18.15 -24.97 -5.54
N LYS A 417 17.09 -25.45 -4.89
CA LYS A 417 17.13 -26.68 -4.08
C LYS A 417 17.65 -27.87 -4.88
N GLN A 418 17.18 -28.04 -6.12
CA GLN A 418 17.64 -29.13 -6.99
C GLN A 418 19.13 -29.02 -7.33
N ARG A 419 19.63 -27.83 -7.65
CA ARG A 419 21.08 -27.63 -7.88
C ARG A 419 21.91 -27.87 -6.63
N LEU A 420 21.45 -27.40 -5.47
CA LEU A 420 22.12 -27.64 -4.20
C LEU A 420 22.18 -29.12 -3.83
N ASN A 421 21.18 -29.93 -4.19
CA ASN A 421 21.22 -31.38 -3.95
C ASN A 421 22.39 -32.07 -4.67
N GLY A 422 22.88 -31.50 -5.78
CA GLY A 422 24.08 -31.97 -6.49
C GLY A 422 25.41 -31.54 -5.86
N ILE A 423 25.39 -30.67 -4.86
CA ILE A 423 26.58 -30.15 -4.16
C ILE A 423 26.71 -30.87 -2.80
N PRO A 424 27.92 -31.24 -2.35
CA PRO A 424 28.13 -31.79 -1.01
C PRO A 424 27.58 -30.87 0.10
N PRO A 425 26.89 -31.39 1.13
CA PRO A 425 26.22 -30.57 2.15
C PRO A 425 27.10 -29.51 2.83
N ASP A 426 28.37 -29.82 3.05
CA ASP A 426 29.39 -28.96 3.66
C ASP A 426 29.85 -27.80 2.77
N ARG A 427 29.56 -27.87 1.46
CA ARG A 427 29.93 -26.87 0.45
C ARG A 427 28.75 -26.05 -0.07
N ARG A 428 27.53 -26.28 0.43
CA ARG A 428 26.34 -25.56 -0.02
C ARG A 428 26.30 -24.14 0.55
N PRO A 429 25.94 -23.11 -0.23
CA PRO A 429 25.56 -21.82 0.32
C PRO A 429 24.38 -21.99 1.28
N LYS A 430 24.33 -21.12 2.28
CA LYS A 430 23.09 -20.89 3.04
C LYS A 430 22.11 -20.11 2.17
N VAL A 431 20.90 -20.63 2.01
CA VAL A 431 19.83 -20.00 1.24
C VAL A 431 19.05 -19.05 2.14
N LEU A 432 19.18 -17.77 1.86
CA LEU A 432 18.52 -16.68 2.56
C LEU A 432 17.38 -16.14 1.71
N VAL A 433 16.28 -15.75 2.32
CA VAL A 433 15.16 -15.11 1.63
C VAL A 433 14.94 -13.72 2.20
N PHE A 434 14.76 -12.74 1.32
CA PHE A 434 14.31 -11.41 1.72
C PHE A 434 13.17 -10.90 0.84
N GLY A 435 12.28 -10.15 1.46
CA GLY A 435 11.27 -9.37 0.76
C GLY A 435 10.70 -8.28 1.65
N GLU A 436 10.38 -7.15 1.04
CA GLU A 436 9.68 -6.03 1.68
C GLU A 436 8.30 -5.86 1.07
N SER A 437 7.28 -5.58 1.89
CA SER A 437 5.94 -5.23 1.41
C SER A 437 5.33 -6.32 0.51
N LEU A 438 5.08 -6.03 -0.77
CA LEU A 438 4.62 -7.02 -1.75
C LEU A 438 5.64 -8.15 -1.98
N GLY A 439 6.94 -7.87 -1.87
CA GLY A 439 8.01 -8.85 -1.91
C GLY A 439 7.96 -9.82 -0.72
N ALA A 440 7.68 -9.29 0.47
CA ALA A 440 7.45 -10.08 1.68
C ALA A 440 6.25 -11.02 1.51
N TRP A 441 5.15 -10.51 0.96
CA TRP A 441 3.96 -11.32 0.68
C TRP A 441 4.26 -12.42 -0.33
N THR A 442 4.77 -12.08 -1.51
CA THR A 442 5.00 -13.06 -2.58
C THR A 442 5.97 -14.18 -2.19
N SER A 443 7.02 -13.86 -1.41
CA SER A 443 7.98 -14.85 -0.92
C SER A 443 7.43 -15.70 0.24
N SER A 444 6.79 -15.09 1.25
CA SER A 444 6.20 -15.83 2.38
C SER A 444 5.05 -16.75 1.96
N ASP A 445 4.25 -16.34 0.97
CA ASP A 445 3.13 -17.14 0.48
C ASP A 445 3.58 -18.46 -0.18
N VAL A 446 4.85 -18.63 -0.55
CA VAL A 446 5.35 -19.91 -1.09
C VAL A 446 5.25 -21.04 -0.06
N VAL A 447 5.38 -20.71 1.23
CA VAL A 447 5.35 -21.67 2.34
C VAL A 447 4.04 -21.62 3.14
N MET A 448 3.03 -20.86 2.68
CA MET A 448 1.74 -20.63 3.36
C MET A 448 0.93 -21.87 3.76
N HIS A 449 1.23 -23.04 3.20
CA HIS A 449 0.48 -24.28 3.52
C HIS A 449 1.26 -25.21 4.44
N ASN A 450 2.57 -25.01 4.56
CA ASN A 450 3.48 -25.89 5.30
C ASN A 450 4.20 -25.17 6.45
N GLY A 451 4.08 -23.84 6.53
CA GLY A 451 4.80 -23.02 7.50
C GLY A 451 6.30 -23.28 7.47
N ILE A 452 6.91 -23.54 8.62
CA ILE A 452 8.35 -23.79 8.73
C ILE A 452 8.78 -25.10 8.07
N ALA A 453 7.94 -26.13 8.00
CA ALA A 453 8.27 -27.34 7.23
C ALA A 453 8.45 -27.04 5.73
N GLY A 454 7.85 -25.94 5.24
CA GLY A 454 8.09 -25.43 3.89
C GLY A 454 9.51 -24.94 3.67
N PHE A 455 10.20 -24.45 4.70
CA PHE A 455 11.59 -24.02 4.60
C PHE A 455 12.48 -25.22 4.27
N ASP A 456 12.31 -26.35 4.95
CA ASP A 456 13.10 -27.54 4.68
C ASP A 456 12.78 -28.15 3.31
N HIS A 457 11.51 -28.10 2.89
CA HIS A 457 11.07 -28.53 1.56
C HIS A 457 11.76 -27.75 0.43
N TYR A 458 11.84 -26.42 0.56
CA TYR A 458 12.48 -25.55 -0.44
C TYR A 458 13.98 -25.29 -0.18
N GLY A 459 14.52 -25.80 0.93
CA GLY A 459 15.92 -25.57 1.33
C GLY A 459 16.22 -24.14 1.73
N ILE A 460 15.29 -23.43 2.38
CA ILE A 460 15.48 -22.08 2.93
C ILE A 460 16.09 -22.21 4.33
N ASP A 461 17.25 -21.58 4.56
CA ASP A 461 17.87 -21.54 5.89
C ASP A 461 17.19 -20.49 6.78
N LYS A 462 17.11 -19.24 6.30
CA LYS A 462 16.49 -18.12 7.03
C LYS A 462 15.74 -17.18 6.07
N ALA A 463 14.70 -16.54 6.58
CA ALA A 463 13.94 -15.52 5.87
C ALA A 463 13.82 -14.24 6.71
N LEU A 464 13.96 -13.08 6.07
CA LEU A 464 13.66 -11.76 6.64
C LEU A 464 12.58 -11.08 5.81
N TRP A 465 11.47 -10.73 6.45
CA TRP A 465 10.34 -10.06 5.81
C TRP A 465 10.05 -8.72 6.48
N ALA A 466 10.11 -7.62 5.73
CA ALA A 466 9.81 -6.28 6.24
C ALA A 466 8.42 -5.82 5.76
N GLY A 467 7.62 -5.24 6.65
CA GLY A 467 6.30 -4.66 6.34
C GLY A 467 5.35 -5.65 5.68
N LEU A 468 5.27 -6.88 6.20
CA LEU A 468 4.46 -7.94 5.63
C LEU A 468 2.96 -7.54 5.65
N PRO A 469 2.30 -7.37 4.49
CA PRO A 469 0.94 -6.83 4.43
C PRO A 469 -0.09 -7.70 5.17
N TRP A 470 -1.12 -7.08 5.74
CA TRP A 470 -2.24 -7.79 6.39
C TRP A 470 -2.87 -8.87 5.49
N MET A 471 -2.95 -8.58 4.19
CA MET A 471 -3.55 -9.47 3.20
C MET A 471 -2.73 -10.71 2.87
N ALA A 472 -1.45 -10.75 3.28
CA ALA A 472 -0.60 -11.91 3.07
C ALA A 472 -1.19 -13.14 3.75
N LYS A 473 -1.17 -14.31 3.09
CA LYS A 473 -1.77 -15.50 3.70
C LYS A 473 -1.02 -15.92 4.95
N TRP A 474 0.29 -15.64 5.00
CA TRP A 474 1.09 -15.77 6.21
C TRP A 474 0.48 -15.00 7.39
N SER A 475 0.19 -13.71 7.20
CA SER A 475 -0.47 -12.86 8.20
C SER A 475 -1.87 -13.36 8.54
N LYS A 476 -2.71 -13.68 7.53
CA LYS A 476 -4.10 -14.13 7.73
C LYS A 476 -4.23 -15.47 8.45
N GLN A 477 -3.23 -16.34 8.35
CA GLN A 477 -3.19 -17.61 9.08
C GLN A 477 -2.61 -17.48 10.49
N GLY A 478 -2.26 -16.26 10.93
CA GLY A 478 -1.73 -16.02 12.26
C GLY A 478 -0.32 -16.57 12.48
N MET A 479 0.43 -16.88 11.41
CA MET A 479 1.79 -17.43 11.52
C MET A 479 2.77 -16.46 12.19
N GLY A 480 2.48 -15.15 12.16
CA GLY A 480 3.21 -14.14 12.92
C GLY A 480 3.13 -14.31 14.45
N ARG A 481 2.15 -15.06 14.99
CA ARG A 481 2.09 -15.38 16.43
C ARG A 481 3.26 -16.26 16.89
N GLY A 482 4.00 -16.85 15.96
CA GLY A 482 5.18 -17.67 16.26
C GLY A 482 4.88 -18.99 16.99
N SER A 483 3.60 -19.36 17.10
CA SER A 483 3.13 -20.50 17.89
C SER A 483 1.89 -21.13 17.24
N SER A 484 2.09 -22.16 16.42
CA SER A 484 1.03 -22.97 15.82
C SER A 484 1.57 -24.33 15.36
N SER A 485 0.71 -25.22 14.84
CA SER A 485 1.17 -26.47 14.23
C SER A 485 2.03 -26.27 12.97
N LEU A 486 1.85 -25.13 12.26
CA LEU A 486 2.64 -24.76 11.08
C LEU A 486 3.93 -24.02 11.46
N VAL A 487 3.94 -23.41 12.64
CA VAL A 487 5.04 -22.56 13.13
C VAL A 487 5.38 -22.97 14.56
N PRO A 488 6.32 -23.91 14.74
CA PRO A 488 6.77 -24.33 16.06
C PRO A 488 7.28 -23.14 16.88
N GLU A 489 7.08 -23.19 18.19
CA GLU A 489 7.49 -22.11 19.09
C GLU A 489 8.98 -21.75 18.94
N GLY A 490 9.28 -20.45 18.89
CA GLY A 490 10.66 -19.95 18.77
C GLY A 490 11.27 -20.02 17.36
N THR A 491 10.53 -20.50 16.35
CA THR A 491 11.00 -20.55 14.96
C THR A 491 10.67 -19.29 14.16
N VAL A 492 9.73 -18.47 14.62
CA VAL A 492 9.33 -17.22 13.96
C VAL A 492 9.25 -16.12 15.01
N GLY A 493 9.76 -14.94 14.68
CA GLY A 493 9.68 -13.75 15.52
C GLY A 493 9.21 -12.55 14.72
N VAL A 494 8.28 -11.78 15.28
CA VAL A 494 7.84 -10.48 14.76
C VAL A 494 8.40 -9.40 15.68
N PHE A 495 9.08 -8.42 15.11
CA PHE A 495 9.77 -7.37 15.85
C PHE A 495 9.38 -6.00 15.31
N ASP A 496 9.04 -5.09 16.22
CA ASP A 496 8.88 -3.67 15.91
C ASP A 496 10.24 -2.96 15.83
N THR A 497 11.24 -3.39 16.60
CA THR A 497 12.58 -2.76 16.61
C THR A 497 13.73 -3.78 16.52
N PRO A 498 14.89 -3.40 15.98
CA PRO A 498 16.06 -4.27 15.94
C PRO A 498 16.60 -4.60 17.33
N GLU A 499 16.47 -3.70 18.32
CA GLU A 499 16.92 -3.93 19.69
C GLU A 499 16.20 -5.10 20.34
N ALA A 500 14.91 -5.31 20.01
CA ALA A 500 14.16 -6.47 20.50
C ALA A 500 14.79 -7.79 20.01
N LEU A 501 15.21 -7.86 18.74
CA LEU A 501 15.92 -9.02 18.18
C LEU A 501 17.35 -9.14 18.74
N GLU A 502 18.04 -8.02 18.94
CA GLU A 502 19.38 -7.98 19.51
C GLU A 502 19.42 -8.42 20.99
N SER A 503 18.34 -8.18 21.73
CA SER A 503 18.23 -8.59 23.14
C SER A 503 18.07 -10.10 23.34
N MET A 504 17.72 -10.84 22.29
CA MET A 504 17.57 -12.30 22.35
C MET A 504 18.92 -12.99 22.55
N SER A 505 18.94 -14.13 23.24
CA SER A 505 20.15 -14.96 23.33
C SER A 505 20.54 -15.52 21.95
N ASP A 506 21.83 -15.84 21.76
CA ASP A 506 22.32 -16.46 20.52
C ASP A 506 21.58 -17.74 20.17
N LYS A 507 21.22 -18.55 21.18
CA LYS A 507 20.45 -19.79 20.99
C LYS A 507 19.05 -19.50 20.45
N GLN A 508 18.36 -18.48 20.98
CA GLN A 508 17.04 -18.10 20.51
C GLN A 508 17.10 -17.52 19.09
N ARG A 509 18.08 -16.64 18.80
CA ARG A 509 18.29 -16.12 17.44
C ARG A 509 18.63 -17.20 16.43
N ALA A 510 19.44 -18.18 16.82
CA ALA A 510 19.79 -19.30 15.95
C ALA A 510 18.56 -20.14 15.58
N ALA A 511 17.61 -20.33 16.52
CA ALA A 511 16.39 -21.09 16.31
C ALA A 511 15.38 -20.42 15.36
N LEU A 512 15.42 -19.08 15.23
CA LEU A 512 14.56 -18.36 14.30
C LEU A 512 14.85 -18.78 12.85
N ARG A 513 13.82 -19.27 12.15
CA ARG A 513 13.83 -19.54 10.71
C ARG A 513 13.22 -18.38 9.92
N ALA A 514 12.24 -17.66 10.47
CA ALA A 514 11.71 -16.44 9.87
C ALA A 514 11.71 -15.27 10.86
N VAL A 515 12.17 -14.12 10.40
CA VAL A 515 12.15 -12.85 11.14
C VAL A 515 11.28 -11.87 10.36
N ILE A 516 10.32 -11.26 11.05
CA ILE A 516 9.43 -10.26 10.47
C ILE A 516 9.71 -8.92 11.15
N LEU A 517 10.18 -7.95 10.38
CA LEU A 517 10.23 -6.55 10.81
C LEU A 517 8.89 -5.91 10.47
N SER A 518 8.13 -5.47 11.47
CA SER A 518 6.83 -4.84 11.25
C SER A 518 6.65 -3.75 12.28
N HIS A 519 6.67 -2.49 11.84
CA HIS A 519 6.39 -1.38 12.75
C HIS A 519 4.93 -1.44 13.21
N ASP A 520 4.69 -1.20 14.49
CA ASP A 520 3.33 -1.24 15.05
C ASP A 520 2.41 -0.20 14.39
N ASN A 521 2.98 0.89 13.90
CA ASN A 521 2.26 1.93 13.17
C ASN A 521 2.31 1.78 11.63
N ASP A 522 2.82 0.67 11.08
CA ASP A 522 2.85 0.47 9.63
C ASP A 522 1.42 0.24 9.08
N PRO A 523 0.83 1.21 8.38
CA PRO A 523 -0.51 1.05 7.81
C PRO A 523 -0.59 -0.09 6.78
N ILE A 524 0.51 -0.45 6.09
CA ILE A 524 0.51 -1.55 5.12
C ILE A 524 0.34 -2.91 5.83
N ALA A 525 0.95 -3.07 7.01
CA ALA A 525 0.88 -4.28 7.81
C ALA A 525 -0.51 -4.51 8.43
N VAL A 526 -1.26 -3.43 8.70
CA VAL A 526 -2.57 -3.50 9.37
C VAL A 526 -3.78 -3.18 8.49
N MET A 527 -3.57 -2.68 7.27
CA MET A 527 -4.65 -2.34 6.33
C MET A 527 -5.40 -3.58 5.86
N GLY A 528 -6.60 -3.77 6.39
CA GLY A 528 -7.55 -4.80 5.99
C GLY A 528 -8.96 -4.25 5.78
N PRO A 529 -9.80 -4.93 4.97
CA PRO A 529 -11.21 -4.57 4.80
C PRO A 529 -12.01 -4.71 6.10
N ASP A 530 -11.51 -5.46 7.08
CA ASP A 530 -12.12 -5.57 8.41
C ASP A 530 -12.08 -4.25 9.18
N LEU A 531 -11.11 -3.37 8.94
CA LEU A 531 -11.06 -2.03 9.56
C LEU A 531 -12.30 -1.17 9.25
N MET A 532 -13.00 -1.46 8.16
CA MET A 532 -14.24 -0.75 7.81
C MET A 532 -15.41 -1.13 8.72
N ILE A 533 -15.36 -2.32 9.34
CA ILE A 533 -16.51 -2.97 10.00
C ILE A 533 -16.20 -3.46 11.42
N ARG A 534 -14.94 -3.51 11.85
CA ARG A 534 -14.52 -4.03 13.14
C ARG A 534 -13.35 -3.24 13.70
N GLU A 535 -13.43 -2.94 14.99
CA GLU A 535 -12.30 -2.41 15.75
C GLU A 535 -11.17 -3.44 15.83
N PRO A 536 -9.95 -3.09 15.39
CA PRO A 536 -8.82 -4.00 15.41
C PRO A 536 -8.22 -4.13 16.82
N GLU A 537 -7.55 -5.25 17.08
CA GLU A 537 -6.90 -5.50 18.38
C GLU A 537 -5.78 -4.49 18.69
N TRP A 538 -5.05 -4.00 17.68
CA TRP A 538 -3.97 -3.02 17.87
C TRP A 538 -4.44 -1.62 18.30
N LEU A 539 -5.75 -1.34 18.27
CA LEU A 539 -6.34 -0.12 18.85
C LEU A 539 -6.83 -0.30 20.29
N LYS A 540 -6.80 -1.53 20.82
CA LYS A 540 -7.26 -1.88 22.16
C LYS A 540 -6.07 -2.03 23.11
N GLY A 541 -6.29 -1.73 24.39
CA GLY A 541 -5.28 -1.91 25.44
C GLY A 541 -4.02 -1.09 25.19
N ASP A 542 -2.87 -1.71 25.45
CA ASP A 542 -1.55 -1.09 25.26
C ASP A 542 -1.22 -1.03 23.77
N ARG A 543 -1.09 0.20 23.26
CA ARG A 543 -0.82 0.46 21.84
C ARG A 543 0.67 0.44 21.56
N GLY A 544 1.02 -0.13 20.40
CA GLY A 544 2.40 -0.26 19.94
C GLY A 544 3.06 1.06 19.54
N ARG A 545 4.36 1.01 19.24
CA ARG A 545 5.17 2.19 18.92
C ARG A 545 4.58 2.95 17.73
N GLY A 546 4.44 4.26 17.87
CA GLY A 546 3.98 5.12 16.78
C GLY A 546 2.46 5.15 16.55
N VAL A 547 1.68 4.26 17.17
CA VAL A 547 0.21 4.29 17.12
C VAL A 547 -0.30 5.44 18.02
N PRO A 548 -1.10 6.38 17.51
CA PRO A 548 -1.54 7.52 18.33
C PRO A 548 -2.44 7.06 19.50
N PRO A 549 -2.24 7.54 20.73
CA PRO A 549 -3.00 7.11 21.90
C PRO A 549 -4.49 7.50 21.83
N ASP A 550 -4.80 8.59 21.11
CA ASP A 550 -6.16 9.11 20.96
C ASP A 550 -6.85 8.66 19.67
N MET A 551 -6.23 7.78 18.87
CA MET A 551 -6.86 7.20 17.68
C MET A 551 -8.06 6.34 18.12
N VAL A 552 -9.25 6.62 17.61
CA VAL A 552 -10.45 5.84 17.92
C VAL A 552 -10.93 5.17 16.66
N TRP A 553 -11.36 3.92 16.79
CA TRP A 553 -12.00 3.23 15.68
C TRP A 553 -13.40 3.81 15.44
N THR A 554 -13.59 4.36 14.24
CA THR A 554 -14.89 4.82 13.73
C THR A 554 -15.25 3.98 12.50
N PRO A 555 -16.43 3.32 12.49
CA PRO A 555 -16.89 2.52 11.36
C PRO A 555 -16.77 3.25 10.03
N LEU A 556 -16.26 2.56 9.00
CA LEU A 556 -15.93 3.08 7.66
C LEU A 556 -14.82 4.15 7.61
N VAL A 557 -14.78 5.07 8.57
CA VAL A 557 -13.84 6.20 8.59
C VAL A 557 -12.41 5.73 8.82
N THR A 558 -12.17 4.88 9.82
CA THR A 558 -10.82 4.42 10.16
C THR A 558 -10.19 3.63 9.02
N GLY A 559 -10.95 2.77 8.33
CA GLY A 559 -10.43 2.08 7.15
C GLY A 559 -10.05 3.04 6.02
N ILE A 560 -10.81 4.12 5.79
CA ILE A 560 -10.45 5.16 4.82
C ILE A 560 -9.19 5.92 5.23
N GLN A 561 -9.05 6.26 6.51
CA GLN A 561 -7.85 6.88 7.05
C GLN A 561 -6.63 5.99 6.82
N VAL A 562 -6.68 4.73 7.27
CA VAL A 562 -5.57 3.79 7.15
C VAL A 562 -5.21 3.49 5.69
N MET A 563 -6.18 3.47 4.77
CA MET A 563 -5.90 3.36 3.32
C MET A 563 -5.08 4.54 2.78
N ILE A 564 -5.35 5.75 3.24
CA ILE A 564 -4.59 6.95 2.85
C ILE A 564 -3.26 7.02 3.61
N ASP A 565 -3.22 6.56 4.87
CA ASP A 565 -1.99 6.35 5.62
C ASP A 565 -1.05 5.40 4.88
N ALA A 566 -1.56 4.31 4.33
CA ALA A 566 -0.78 3.35 3.54
C ALA A 566 -0.10 4.00 2.33
N ALA A 567 -0.80 4.86 1.59
CA ALA A 567 -0.19 5.62 0.50
C ALA A 567 0.88 6.60 1.00
N ASN A 568 0.64 7.19 2.16
CA ASN A 568 1.53 8.15 2.80
C ASN A 568 2.81 7.49 3.34
N ALA A 569 2.71 6.31 3.95
CA ALA A 569 3.84 5.58 4.52
C ALA A 569 4.92 5.21 3.50
N MET A 570 4.63 5.26 2.20
CA MET A 570 5.59 5.00 1.13
C MET A 570 6.44 6.23 0.74
N VAL A 571 6.25 7.39 1.38
CA VAL A 571 7.01 8.60 1.06
C VAL A 571 8.33 8.61 1.81
N THR A 572 9.42 8.44 1.06
CA THR A 572 10.79 8.46 1.58
C THR A 572 11.55 9.69 1.07
N VAL A 573 12.45 10.22 1.90
CA VAL A 573 13.42 11.24 1.48
C VAL A 573 14.82 10.61 1.47
N PRO A 574 15.59 10.77 0.38
CA PRO A 574 16.97 10.30 0.32
C PRO A 574 17.82 10.84 1.48
N GLY A 575 18.64 9.99 2.08
CA GLY A 575 19.51 10.33 3.21
C GLY A 575 18.82 10.50 4.57
N HIS A 576 17.49 10.57 4.62
CA HIS A 576 16.73 10.58 5.86
C HIS A 576 16.09 9.20 6.07
N PHE A 577 16.75 8.36 6.87
CA PHE A 577 16.30 7.00 7.16
C PHE A 577 15.32 7.00 8.33
N GLY A 578 14.13 6.45 8.12
CA GLY A 578 13.09 6.32 9.15
C GLY A 578 13.07 4.93 9.81
N SER A 579 12.50 4.91 11.02
CA SER A 579 12.03 3.73 11.77
C SER A 579 10.57 3.99 12.17
N PHE A 580 9.73 4.29 11.17
CA PHE A 580 8.34 4.71 11.38
C PHE A 580 7.50 4.42 10.15
N GLY A 581 6.29 3.87 10.36
CA GLY A 581 5.41 3.52 9.26
C GLY A 581 6.07 2.45 8.38
N HIS A 582 6.00 2.64 7.06
CA HIS A 582 6.57 1.70 6.08
C HIS A 582 8.01 2.05 5.65
N ASP A 583 8.70 2.91 6.40
CA ASP A 583 10.13 3.18 6.19
C ASP A 583 10.95 2.38 7.20
N TYR A 584 11.64 1.36 6.69
CA TYR A 584 12.44 0.39 7.45
C TYR A 584 13.95 0.65 7.38
N ARG A 585 14.37 1.70 6.67
CA ARG A 585 15.78 1.89 6.29
C ARG A 585 16.70 2.10 7.49
N ALA A 586 16.21 2.71 8.58
CA ALA A 586 17.02 2.91 9.79
C ALA A 586 17.30 1.59 10.54
N ASP A 587 16.38 0.62 10.45
CA ASP A 587 16.48 -0.66 11.17
C ASP A 587 17.14 -1.76 10.33
N MET A 588 17.21 -1.56 9.01
CA MET A 588 17.49 -2.62 8.04
C MET A 588 18.86 -3.29 8.26
N ALA A 589 19.92 -2.52 8.57
CA ALA A 589 21.26 -3.07 8.76
C ALA A 589 21.28 -4.13 9.89
N ARG A 590 20.73 -3.79 11.05
CA ARG A 590 20.67 -4.68 12.21
C ARG A 590 19.74 -5.86 11.95
N MET A 591 18.60 -5.62 11.31
CA MET A 591 17.66 -6.69 10.97
C MET A 591 18.24 -7.69 9.96
N VAL A 592 19.01 -7.23 8.98
CA VAL A 592 19.75 -8.09 8.05
C VAL A 592 20.83 -8.90 8.79
N LEU A 593 21.65 -8.24 9.61
CA LEU A 593 22.72 -8.90 10.36
C LEU A 593 22.17 -10.04 11.24
N TYR A 594 21.22 -9.72 12.12
CA TYR A 594 20.71 -10.66 13.11
C TYR A 594 19.63 -11.60 12.54
N GLY A 595 18.76 -11.08 11.68
CA GLY A 595 17.63 -11.84 11.14
C GLY A 595 18.03 -12.89 10.11
N LEU A 596 19.03 -12.59 9.28
CA LEU A 596 19.59 -13.55 8.32
C LEU A 596 20.76 -14.37 8.89
N GLY A 597 21.20 -14.07 10.11
CA GLY A 597 22.28 -14.80 10.78
C GLY A 597 23.61 -14.70 10.04
N LEU A 598 23.95 -13.49 9.59
CA LEU A 598 25.22 -13.18 8.92
C LEU A 598 26.40 -13.16 9.92
N PRO A 599 27.66 -13.14 9.45
CA PRO A 599 28.82 -13.11 10.32
C PRO A 599 28.74 -11.95 11.33
N THR A 600 29.09 -12.24 12.58
CA THR A 600 29.07 -11.25 13.67
C THR A 600 29.92 -10.04 13.31
N ALA A 601 29.39 -8.85 13.61
CA ALA A 601 30.07 -7.58 13.42
C ALA A 601 30.17 -6.84 14.75
N SER A 602 31.27 -6.11 14.95
CA SER A 602 31.39 -5.22 16.11
C SER A 602 30.44 -4.02 15.98
N GLU A 603 30.06 -3.40 17.09
CA GLU A 603 29.25 -2.17 17.08
C GLU A 603 29.86 -1.04 16.24
N ARG A 604 31.20 -0.98 16.15
CA ARG A 604 31.89 -0.04 15.25
C ARG A 604 31.61 -0.36 13.78
N GLN A 605 31.65 -1.63 13.41
CA GLN A 605 31.34 -2.08 12.05
C GLN A 605 29.87 -1.84 11.72
N ILE A 606 28.95 -2.16 12.62
CA ILE A 606 27.51 -1.94 12.43
C ILE A 606 27.23 -0.45 12.16
N ARG A 607 27.75 0.46 12.99
CA ARG A 607 27.62 1.90 12.75
C ARG A 607 28.25 2.36 11.43
N SER A 608 29.37 1.75 11.02
CA SER A 608 29.98 2.06 9.72
C SER A 608 29.10 1.60 8.55
N VAL A 609 28.40 0.48 8.70
CA VAL A 609 27.43 0.00 7.71
C VAL A 609 26.25 0.97 7.66
N GLU A 610 25.64 1.31 8.80
CA GLU A 610 24.52 2.27 8.88
C GLU A 610 24.86 3.60 8.20
N GLY A 611 26.07 4.14 8.44
CA GLY A 611 26.55 5.35 7.76
C GLY A 611 26.79 5.16 6.26
N ALA A 612 27.32 4.01 5.83
CA ALA A 612 27.53 3.71 4.42
C ALA A 612 26.21 3.63 3.64
N LEU A 613 25.15 3.06 4.22
CA LEU A 613 23.84 2.99 3.56
C LEU A 613 23.24 4.37 3.27
N VAL A 614 23.42 5.32 4.20
CA VAL A 614 22.98 6.71 4.01
C VAL A 614 23.76 7.38 2.86
N GLU A 615 25.08 7.20 2.82
CA GLU A 615 25.95 7.70 1.75
C GLU A 615 25.54 7.13 0.38
N LEU A 616 25.34 5.82 0.31
CA LEU A 616 24.93 5.11 -0.91
C LEU A 616 23.55 5.57 -1.40
N GLU A 617 22.59 5.80 -0.50
CA GLU A 617 21.25 6.31 -0.86
C GLU A 617 21.32 7.74 -1.42
N LEU A 618 22.15 8.61 -0.84
CA LEU A 618 22.34 9.98 -1.33
C LEU A 618 22.94 9.98 -2.73
N ASP A 619 24.00 9.21 -2.95
CA ASP A 619 24.62 9.05 -4.26
C ASP A 619 23.63 8.48 -5.28
N ARG A 620 22.86 7.45 -4.89
CA ARG A 620 21.81 6.84 -5.71
C ARG A 620 20.77 7.88 -6.12
N ALA A 621 20.32 8.72 -5.19
CA ALA A 621 19.34 9.77 -5.48
C ALA A 621 19.88 10.79 -6.48
N GLU A 622 21.15 11.17 -6.39
CA GLU A 622 21.79 12.04 -7.38
C GLU A 622 21.92 11.35 -8.75
N ARG A 623 22.25 10.04 -8.78
CA ARG A 623 22.24 9.24 -10.03
C ARG A 623 20.86 9.20 -10.70
N ILE A 624 19.80 9.08 -9.90
CA ILE A 624 18.41 9.06 -10.39
C ILE A 624 17.99 10.41 -10.97
N LYS A 625 18.41 11.52 -10.36
CA LYS A 625 18.10 12.88 -10.83
C LYS A 625 18.91 13.27 -12.07
N ALA A 626 20.12 12.74 -12.23
CA ALA A 626 21.02 13.11 -13.30
C ALA A 626 20.42 12.83 -14.69
N ALA A 627 20.40 13.87 -15.53
CA ALA A 627 19.89 13.77 -16.90
C ALA A 627 20.80 12.92 -17.81
N LYS A 628 22.11 12.91 -17.51
CA LYS A 628 23.13 12.17 -18.24
C LYS A 628 24.09 11.52 -17.25
N GLU A 629 24.76 10.46 -17.70
CA GLU A 629 25.72 9.70 -16.90
C GLU A 629 26.92 10.55 -16.43
N GLU A 630 27.40 11.46 -17.29
CA GLU A 630 28.55 12.32 -17.02
C GLU A 630 28.33 13.28 -15.84
N HIS A 631 27.06 13.59 -15.54
CA HIS A 631 26.66 14.46 -14.42
C HIS A 631 26.26 13.68 -13.16
N ALA A 632 26.22 12.35 -13.23
CA ALA A 632 25.85 11.49 -12.11
C ALA A 632 27.12 11.12 -11.31
N PRO A 633 27.05 10.93 -9.98
CA PRO A 633 28.16 10.31 -9.26
C PRO A 633 28.39 8.89 -9.78
N ALA A 634 29.65 8.43 -9.77
CA ALA A 634 29.97 7.11 -10.30
C ALA A 634 29.24 6.05 -9.45
N PRO A 635 28.57 5.06 -10.07
CA PRO A 635 28.02 3.95 -9.31
C PRO A 635 29.16 3.13 -8.70
N PRO A 636 28.97 2.52 -7.51
CA PRO A 636 30.03 1.76 -6.84
C PRO A 636 30.71 0.72 -7.75
N SER A 637 29.94 0.00 -8.56
CA SER A 637 30.45 -0.97 -9.55
C SER A 637 31.45 -0.42 -10.58
N ARG A 638 31.55 0.91 -10.72
CA ARG A 638 32.47 1.60 -11.64
C ARG A 638 33.43 2.54 -10.91
N VAL A 639 33.70 2.26 -9.64
CA VAL A 639 34.76 2.91 -8.89
C VAL A 639 35.80 1.85 -8.54
N GLU A 640 37.05 2.10 -8.90
CA GLU A 640 38.20 1.27 -8.54
C GLU A 640 39.31 2.19 -8.05
N GLU A 641 39.85 1.92 -6.86
CA GLU A 641 40.85 2.79 -6.20
C GLU A 641 40.43 4.27 -6.05
N GLY A 642 39.12 4.55 -6.03
CA GLY A 642 38.58 5.90 -5.95
C GLY A 642 38.46 6.62 -7.30
N GLU A 643 38.86 5.98 -8.39
CA GLU A 643 38.74 6.51 -9.75
C GLU A 643 37.55 5.89 -10.50
N ARG A 644 36.92 6.69 -11.37
CA ARG A 644 35.86 6.19 -12.27
C ARG A 644 36.50 5.36 -13.37
N ILE A 645 36.11 4.09 -13.46
CA ILE A 645 36.54 3.22 -14.57
C ILE A 645 35.59 3.29 -15.77
N ALA A 646 36.14 3.03 -16.96
CA ALA A 646 35.35 2.98 -18.19
C ALA A 646 34.30 1.85 -18.10
N GLY A 647 33.04 2.18 -18.45
CA GLY A 647 31.93 1.23 -18.42
C GLY A 647 31.65 0.56 -19.78
N GLY A 648 30.56 -0.21 -19.84
CA GLY A 648 30.08 -0.83 -21.07
C GLY A 648 29.49 0.17 -22.08
N VAL A 649 28.89 -0.34 -23.15
CA VAL A 649 28.24 0.50 -24.18
C VAL A 649 27.00 1.19 -23.59
N PRO A 650 26.91 2.54 -23.63
CA PRO A 650 25.72 3.26 -23.15
C PRO A 650 24.47 2.95 -23.98
N LEU A 651 23.31 2.92 -23.32
CA LEU A 651 22.03 2.88 -24.00
C LEU A 651 21.73 4.24 -24.65
N VAL A 652 21.50 4.25 -25.97
CA VAL A 652 21.37 5.48 -26.78
C VAL A 652 19.98 6.13 -26.71
N GLY A 653 18.98 5.47 -26.09
CA GLY A 653 17.59 5.95 -26.01
C GLY A 653 17.15 6.40 -24.61
N SER A 654 16.21 7.34 -24.54
CA SER A 654 15.58 7.77 -23.28
C SER A 654 14.62 6.73 -22.68
N ARG A 655 14.19 5.76 -23.50
CA ARG A 655 13.40 4.60 -23.13
C ARG A 655 13.86 3.38 -23.90
N THR A 656 13.71 2.22 -23.28
CA THR A 656 13.84 0.93 -23.98
C THR A 656 12.60 0.66 -24.83
N SER A 657 12.72 -0.11 -25.91
CA SER A 657 11.62 -0.45 -26.81
C SER A 657 10.57 -1.42 -26.23
N GLY A 658 10.57 -1.62 -24.92
CA GLY A 658 9.76 -2.62 -24.24
C GLY A 658 10.17 -4.06 -24.60
N ALA A 659 9.34 -5.02 -24.21
CA ALA A 659 9.63 -6.44 -24.44
C ALA A 659 9.44 -6.83 -25.91
N GLN A 660 10.31 -7.67 -26.46
CA GLN A 660 10.32 -7.95 -27.91
C GLN A 660 9.03 -8.65 -28.40
N TRP A 661 8.47 -9.53 -27.59
CA TRP A 661 7.23 -10.23 -27.86
C TRP A 661 5.99 -9.33 -27.95
N LEU A 662 5.93 -8.21 -27.20
CA LEU A 662 4.85 -7.23 -27.34
C LEU A 662 4.87 -6.62 -28.75
N ARG A 663 6.07 -6.42 -29.31
CA ARG A 663 6.26 -5.93 -30.67
C ARG A 663 5.87 -6.98 -31.72
N SER A 664 6.19 -8.24 -31.49
CA SER A 664 5.80 -9.35 -32.38
C SER A 664 4.28 -9.49 -32.48
N LEU A 665 3.58 -9.44 -31.33
CA LEU A 665 2.11 -9.44 -31.29
C LEU A 665 1.51 -8.23 -32.02
N ALA A 666 2.05 -7.04 -31.83
CA ALA A 666 1.51 -5.85 -32.48
C ALA A 666 1.77 -5.79 -34.00
N ARG A 667 2.89 -6.35 -34.47
CA ARG A 667 3.14 -6.58 -35.90
C ARG A 667 2.12 -7.54 -36.51
N SER A 668 1.69 -8.55 -35.75
CA SER A 668 0.64 -9.48 -36.20
C SER A 668 -0.75 -8.84 -36.26
N THR A 669 -0.97 -7.71 -35.57
CA THR A 669 -2.24 -6.96 -35.54
C THR A 669 -2.23 -5.69 -36.39
N GLY A 670 -1.18 -5.44 -37.20
CA GLY A 670 -1.12 -4.31 -38.13
C GLY A 670 -0.95 -2.93 -37.46
N VAL A 671 -0.49 -2.86 -36.22
CA VAL A 671 -0.26 -1.59 -35.51
C VAL A 671 1.10 -1.02 -35.92
N PRO A 672 1.22 0.25 -36.37
CA PRO A 672 2.49 0.85 -36.78
C PRO A 672 3.55 0.82 -35.67
N GLU A 673 4.84 0.64 -36.03
CA GLU A 673 5.95 0.46 -35.07
C GLU A 673 6.13 1.60 -34.04
N GLY A 674 5.58 2.80 -34.31
CA GLY A 674 5.57 3.93 -33.38
C GLY A 674 4.43 3.92 -32.35
N ASP A 675 3.37 3.14 -32.59
CA ASP A 675 2.17 3.02 -31.75
C ASP A 675 2.12 1.70 -30.97
N VAL A 676 3.14 0.86 -31.11
CA VAL A 676 3.32 -0.30 -30.24
C VAL A 676 3.99 0.14 -28.94
N GLN A 677 3.20 0.71 -28.03
CA GLN A 677 3.60 1.15 -26.68
C GLN A 677 2.73 0.55 -25.59
#